data_AF-A0A6I2L6J0-F1
#
_entry.id   AF-A0A6I2L6J0-F1
#
_cell.length_a   1.000
_cell.length_b   1.000
_cell.length_c   1.000
_cell.angle_alpha   90.00
_cell.angle_beta   90.00
_cell.angle_gamma   90.00
#
_symmetry.space_group_name_H-M   'P 1'
#
loop_
_entity.id
_entity.type
_entity.pdbx_description
1 polymer ?
#
loop_
_entity_poly.entity_id
_entity_poly.type
_entity_poly.pdbx_seq_one_letter_code
_entity_poly.pdbx_strand_id
1 'polypeptide(L)'
;MHISSRALAAYATTLSLLLSGCSGGSDSSSSSTATASASGPAISLQPAAATIVSGSNSVLSVVASGTSLTYQWYVGGAAITGATGANYVATEAGTYYVVVTASDGSVTSANAVITVATTPVILTQPYGATILTGTSQTLAVEADGLEMAYQWYKDGTAVDGATRPTYAASAAGSYTVSVTNSAGSVTSNAADIVVSSSVTAPSINVQPQAQTVNAGTGVTLYTTANGVSLSYQWYRNDVEIPGATSRIYKITTANANSAGNYKVIATNTAGSATSNSVALKVNVVSEGANTAAVVNAANAFLATLSTDQKTVGTDATSSTTVLFDYTLAGAIQWTNLPGSRHGLRLNTSTLTAAQLAAANTLIAKALSAPGITLFNELRAADTVLATAMASGGGTTGGGTGIVGGGTPPTDGTGTGTIPTDGTFTPPTDGTGTAPTGTDPGAGGTGGTGGLTLDYGTDLYSIAFVGTPSATSPWILQVAGHHLAYNITYNTGKVSATPNFVGVEPPNWTVGSDGTVNVTANATSAGTQHAPMEKQRAAVYNLAEAIQADSTASAAAKLSGTFTDVVMGASGNSDGNFKSLSYPTSGRGLQYSAMTAKQQGYVRAAIEAWVNTQAYDVAATLLGAYLADDALANTYVAYGIGQGGKADFSAYPNSLASPLDAQHSYIRVDGPRVWIEFVVQQGVVYGTDIHYHTIWRDKTADYGGSF
;
A
#
# COMPACT_ATOMS: atom_id res chain seq x y z
N MET A 1 -50.85 -15.38 -18.30
CA MET A 1 -51.87 -15.31 -19.36
C MET A 1 -51.75 -13.95 -20.02
N HIS A 2 -51.82 -13.87 -21.36
CA HIS A 2 -51.66 -12.67 -22.20
C HIS A 2 -50.32 -11.90 -22.18
N ILE A 3 -49.69 -11.89 -23.35
CA ILE A 3 -48.67 -10.94 -23.79
C ILE A 3 -49.39 -9.69 -24.32
N SER A 4 -48.86 -8.49 -24.07
CA SER A 4 -49.25 -7.29 -24.82
C SER A 4 -48.04 -6.39 -25.11
N SER A 5 -47.84 -6.10 -26.38
CA SER A 5 -46.82 -5.20 -26.92
C SER A 5 -47.27 -3.74 -26.90
N ARG A 6 -46.35 -2.80 -26.62
CA ARG A 6 -45.97 -1.70 -27.55
C ARG A 6 -44.97 -0.73 -26.92
N ALA A 7 -43.94 -0.39 -27.71
CA ALA A 7 -43.03 0.73 -27.47
C ALA A 7 -43.45 1.97 -28.30
N LEU A 8 -42.66 3.04 -28.17
CA LEU A 8 -42.67 4.33 -28.90
C LEU A 8 -43.62 5.45 -28.44
N ALA A 9 -43.02 6.41 -27.73
CA ALA A 9 -43.24 7.86 -27.75
C ALA A 9 -41.95 8.49 -27.16
N ALA A 10 -41.40 9.63 -27.57
CA ALA A 10 -41.58 10.53 -28.71
C ALA A 10 -40.19 11.21 -28.98
N TYR A 11 -39.93 12.18 -29.85
CA TYR A 11 -40.73 13.08 -30.70
C TYR A 11 -40.01 13.29 -32.06
N ALA A 12 -40.33 14.34 -32.82
CA ALA A 12 -39.62 14.82 -34.01
C ALA A 12 -39.72 16.36 -34.12
N THR A 13 -39.18 16.95 -35.20
CA THR A 13 -39.10 18.39 -35.61
C THR A 13 -37.84 19.15 -35.12
N THR A 14 -37.16 20.00 -35.92
CA THR A 14 -37.46 20.49 -37.30
C THR A 14 -36.18 20.83 -38.10
N LEU A 15 -36.25 20.70 -39.43
CA LEU A 15 -35.29 21.19 -40.42
C LEU A 15 -35.92 22.37 -41.19
N SER A 16 -35.19 23.47 -41.43
CA SER A 16 -35.60 24.55 -42.34
C SER A 16 -34.41 25.22 -43.04
N LEU A 17 -34.57 25.47 -44.33
CA LEU A 17 -33.58 26.06 -45.27
C LEU A 17 -33.44 27.58 -45.10
N LEU A 18 -32.36 28.13 -45.67
CA LEU A 18 -32.45 29.36 -46.48
C LEU A 18 -31.32 29.43 -47.53
N LEU A 19 -31.70 29.72 -48.79
CA LEU A 19 -30.81 30.00 -49.92
C LEU A 19 -31.50 31.02 -50.86
N SER A 20 -30.71 31.79 -51.63
CA SER A 20 -31.09 32.89 -52.56
C SER A 20 -31.15 34.30 -51.93
N GLY A 21 -30.65 35.38 -52.57
CA GLY A 21 -29.84 35.45 -53.81
C GLY A 21 -29.63 36.90 -54.35
N CYS A 22 -28.63 37.08 -55.23
CA CYS A 22 -28.34 38.28 -56.07
C CYS A 22 -27.98 39.61 -55.34
N SER A 23 -27.27 40.59 -55.94
CA SER A 23 -26.91 40.87 -57.35
C SER A 23 -25.59 41.66 -57.54
N GLY A 24 -24.94 41.48 -58.70
CA GLY A 24 -24.34 42.57 -59.50
C GLY A 24 -22.93 43.10 -59.18
N GLY A 25 -22.11 43.26 -60.22
CA GLY A 25 -20.89 44.10 -60.20
C GLY A 25 -19.63 43.38 -60.72
N SER A 26 -19.17 43.77 -61.91
CA SER A 26 -17.89 43.34 -62.49
C SER A 26 -16.74 44.22 -62.00
N ASP A 27 -15.61 43.63 -61.58
CA ASP A 27 -14.31 44.04 -62.14
C ASP A 27 -13.11 43.11 -61.81
N SER A 28 -12.21 43.01 -62.79
CA SER A 28 -10.75 42.88 -62.72
C SER A 28 -10.06 42.00 -61.64
N SER A 29 -9.61 40.82 -62.09
CA SER A 29 -8.36 40.11 -61.71
C SER A 29 -7.84 40.17 -60.26
N SER A 30 -8.02 39.07 -59.52
CA SER A 30 -6.91 38.45 -58.79
C SER A 30 -7.23 36.99 -58.45
N SER A 31 -6.26 36.10 -58.66
CA SER A 31 -6.33 34.71 -58.18
C SER A 31 -5.98 34.68 -56.69
N SER A 32 -6.94 35.05 -55.83
CA SER A 32 -6.86 34.77 -54.40
C SER A 32 -7.48 33.40 -54.13
N THR A 33 -6.62 32.39 -53.98
CA THR A 33 -7.01 31.18 -53.24
C THR A 33 -7.31 31.60 -51.81
N ALA A 34 -8.58 31.83 -51.50
CA ALA A 34 -9.04 31.99 -50.13
C ALA A 34 -8.73 30.68 -49.39
N THR A 35 -7.61 30.65 -48.67
CA THR A 35 -7.35 29.63 -47.67
C THR A 35 -8.40 29.78 -46.59
N ALA A 36 -9.48 29.03 -46.70
CA ALA A 36 -10.43 28.87 -45.61
C ALA A 36 -9.60 28.41 -44.40
N SER A 37 -9.57 29.22 -43.34
CA SER A 37 -8.94 28.81 -42.09
C SER A 37 -9.63 27.52 -41.64
N ALA A 38 -8.87 26.43 -41.66
CA ALA A 38 -9.36 25.11 -41.28
C ALA A 38 -9.80 25.18 -39.82
N SER A 39 -11.12 25.14 -39.62
CA SER A 39 -11.73 25.10 -38.30
C SER A 39 -11.67 23.67 -37.84
N GLY A 40 -10.73 23.39 -36.93
CA GLY A 40 -10.57 22.09 -36.28
C GLY A 40 -11.88 21.56 -35.69
N PRO A 41 -11.93 20.26 -35.38
CA PRO A 41 -13.17 19.59 -35.01
C PRO A 41 -13.77 20.22 -33.75
N ALA A 42 -15.09 20.40 -33.76
CA ALA A 42 -15.81 21.05 -32.65
C ALA A 42 -17.01 20.20 -32.21
N ILE A 43 -17.14 19.97 -30.90
CA ILE A 43 -18.25 19.20 -30.32
C ILE A 43 -19.41 20.13 -29.97
N SER A 44 -20.61 19.81 -30.45
CA SER A 44 -21.86 20.56 -30.22
C SER A 44 -22.86 19.80 -29.33
N LEU A 45 -22.76 18.46 -29.23
CA LEU A 45 -23.45 17.67 -28.22
C LEU A 45 -22.43 16.78 -27.49
N GLN A 46 -22.35 16.95 -26.17
CA GLN A 46 -21.50 16.16 -25.28
C GLN A 46 -22.20 14.85 -24.87
N PRO A 47 -21.46 13.77 -24.58
CA PRO A 47 -22.04 12.58 -23.98
C PRO A 47 -22.58 12.87 -22.57
N ALA A 48 -23.71 12.27 -22.22
CA ALA A 48 -24.36 12.45 -20.93
C ALA A 48 -23.98 11.33 -19.94
N ALA A 49 -23.81 11.69 -18.67
CA ALA A 49 -23.69 10.73 -17.56
C ALA A 49 -25.03 9.96 -17.38
N ALA A 50 -24.95 8.72 -16.90
CA ALA A 50 -26.13 7.87 -16.67
C ALA A 50 -25.88 6.80 -15.60
N THR A 51 -26.92 6.49 -14.82
CA THR A 51 -26.97 5.28 -13.97
C THR A 51 -27.63 4.16 -14.77
N ILE A 52 -26.98 2.99 -14.85
CA ILE A 52 -27.53 1.78 -15.48
C ILE A 52 -27.71 0.67 -14.44
N VAL A 53 -28.66 -0.22 -14.63
CA VAL A 53 -28.79 -1.45 -13.83
C VAL A 53 -27.74 -2.46 -14.30
N SER A 54 -27.12 -3.21 -13.39
CA SER A 54 -26.19 -4.30 -13.73
C SER A 54 -26.77 -5.24 -14.80
N GLY A 55 -26.02 -5.48 -15.87
CA GLY A 55 -26.46 -6.25 -17.05
C GLY A 55 -27.28 -5.47 -18.09
N SER A 56 -27.53 -4.17 -17.88
CA SER A 56 -28.11 -3.25 -18.86
C SER A 56 -27.01 -2.42 -19.57
N ASN A 57 -27.40 -1.43 -20.38
CA ASN A 57 -26.46 -0.51 -21.02
C ASN A 57 -27.01 0.92 -21.15
N SER A 58 -26.12 1.87 -21.39
CA SER A 58 -26.42 3.24 -21.83
C SER A 58 -25.71 3.54 -23.15
N VAL A 59 -26.34 4.30 -24.04
CA VAL A 59 -25.74 4.73 -25.30
C VAL A 59 -25.20 6.15 -25.16
N LEU A 60 -23.88 6.25 -24.95
CA LEU A 60 -23.16 7.51 -25.02
C LEU A 60 -23.10 7.96 -26.48
N SER A 61 -23.33 9.25 -26.73
CA SER A 61 -23.39 9.83 -28.08
C SER A 61 -22.69 11.18 -28.11
N VAL A 62 -21.99 11.50 -29.20
CA VAL A 62 -21.39 12.82 -29.43
C VAL A 62 -21.84 13.37 -30.79
N VAL A 63 -22.09 14.67 -30.88
CA VAL A 63 -22.28 15.36 -32.17
C VAL A 63 -21.15 16.35 -32.35
N ALA A 64 -20.41 16.22 -33.45
CA ALA A 64 -19.26 17.06 -33.77
C ALA A 64 -19.29 17.49 -35.24
N SER A 65 -18.73 18.67 -35.51
CA SER A 65 -18.57 19.24 -36.85
C SER A 65 -17.09 19.26 -37.26
N GLY A 66 -16.83 18.94 -38.53
CA GLY A 66 -15.51 18.95 -39.17
C GLY A 66 -15.52 18.01 -40.39
N THR A 67 -14.41 17.94 -41.11
CA THR A 67 -14.25 17.05 -42.28
C THR A 67 -13.53 15.76 -41.87
N SER A 68 -13.98 14.62 -42.43
CA SER A 68 -13.35 13.30 -42.22
C SER A 68 -13.13 12.93 -40.74
N LEU A 69 -14.14 13.19 -39.90
CA LEU A 69 -14.07 12.93 -38.46
C LEU A 69 -13.84 11.44 -38.16
N THR A 70 -12.92 11.19 -37.23
CA THR A 70 -12.70 9.89 -36.57
C THR A 70 -12.95 10.04 -35.08
N TYR A 71 -13.35 8.95 -34.43
CA TYR A 71 -13.68 8.92 -33.01
C TYR A 71 -12.86 7.83 -32.33
N GLN A 72 -12.50 8.04 -31.06
CA GLN A 72 -12.01 6.98 -30.19
C GLN A 72 -12.55 7.22 -28.78
N TRP A 73 -13.32 6.26 -28.26
CA TRP A 73 -13.80 6.32 -26.88
C TRP A 73 -12.76 5.80 -25.89
N TYR A 74 -12.78 6.36 -24.70
CA TYR A 74 -11.91 6.03 -23.58
C TYR A 74 -12.77 5.75 -22.34
N VAL A 75 -12.27 4.90 -21.45
CA VAL A 75 -12.82 4.68 -20.10
C VAL A 75 -11.68 4.70 -19.08
N GLY A 76 -11.80 5.51 -18.03
CA GLY A 76 -10.78 5.61 -16.98
C GLY A 76 -9.39 6.05 -17.48
N GLY A 77 -9.31 6.68 -18.65
CA GLY A 77 -8.05 7.05 -19.33
C GLY A 77 -7.53 6.04 -20.35
N ALA A 78 -8.06 4.81 -20.39
CA ALA A 78 -7.66 3.79 -21.37
C ALA A 78 -8.56 3.82 -22.62
N ALA A 79 -7.98 3.66 -23.81
CA ALA A 79 -8.73 3.58 -25.05
C ALA A 79 -9.54 2.28 -25.15
N ILE A 80 -10.81 2.37 -25.53
CA ILE A 80 -11.69 1.22 -25.69
C ILE A 80 -11.51 0.65 -27.10
N THR A 81 -10.89 -0.53 -27.20
CA THR A 81 -10.58 -1.18 -28.48
C THR A 81 -11.81 -1.31 -29.38
N GLY A 82 -11.73 -0.75 -30.60
CA GLY A 82 -12.79 -0.81 -31.61
C GLY A 82 -13.94 0.20 -31.42
N ALA A 83 -13.95 0.99 -30.36
CA ALA A 83 -14.97 2.02 -30.12
C ALA A 83 -14.71 3.29 -30.95
N THR A 84 -14.96 3.22 -32.25
CA THR A 84 -14.60 4.26 -33.24
C THR A 84 -15.78 5.00 -33.87
N GLY A 85 -16.99 4.78 -33.37
CA GLY A 85 -18.20 5.50 -33.79
C GLY A 85 -18.50 6.75 -32.96
N ALA A 86 -19.36 7.62 -33.48
CA ALA A 86 -19.91 8.77 -32.73
C ALA A 86 -20.79 8.36 -31.52
N ASN A 87 -21.15 7.07 -31.43
CA ASN A 87 -21.88 6.49 -30.32
C ASN A 87 -21.11 5.30 -29.72
N TYR A 88 -21.24 5.08 -28.42
CA TYR A 88 -20.69 3.93 -27.71
C TYR A 88 -21.71 3.35 -26.72
N VAL A 89 -21.77 2.02 -26.63
CA VAL A 89 -22.66 1.30 -25.72
C VAL A 89 -21.89 0.92 -24.46
N ALA A 90 -22.13 1.63 -23.35
CA ALA A 90 -21.50 1.36 -22.07
C ALA A 90 -22.34 0.40 -21.22
N THR A 91 -21.76 -0.74 -20.82
CA THR A 91 -22.35 -1.73 -19.88
C THR A 91 -21.73 -1.68 -18.48
N GLU A 92 -20.55 -1.09 -18.33
CA GLU A 92 -19.75 -1.09 -17.11
C GLU A 92 -19.67 0.31 -16.48
N ALA A 93 -19.39 0.35 -15.18
CA ALA A 93 -19.14 1.60 -14.48
C ALA A 93 -17.79 2.21 -14.90
N GLY A 94 -17.75 3.53 -15.08
CA GLY A 94 -16.51 4.23 -15.44
C GLY A 94 -16.73 5.66 -15.90
N THR A 95 -15.64 6.42 -15.98
CA THR A 95 -15.62 7.75 -16.58
C THR A 95 -15.27 7.62 -18.05
N TYR A 96 -16.23 7.89 -18.92
CA TYR A 96 -16.09 7.79 -20.37
C TYR A 96 -15.91 9.16 -21.02
N TYR A 97 -15.09 9.23 -22.06
CA TYR A 97 -14.99 10.39 -22.96
C TYR A 97 -14.62 9.92 -24.37
N VAL A 98 -14.78 10.80 -25.36
CA VAL A 98 -14.41 10.53 -26.74
C VAL A 98 -13.47 11.62 -27.26
N VAL A 99 -12.39 11.21 -27.90
CA VAL A 99 -11.54 12.11 -28.69
C VAL A 99 -12.05 12.07 -30.12
N VAL A 100 -12.36 13.25 -30.67
CA VAL A 100 -12.78 13.43 -32.06
C VAL A 100 -11.63 14.08 -32.83
N THR A 101 -11.15 13.42 -33.87
CA THR A 101 -9.96 13.83 -34.64
C THR A 101 -10.31 14.05 -36.10
N ALA A 102 -9.79 15.14 -36.67
CA ALA A 102 -9.85 15.49 -38.08
C ALA A 102 -8.41 15.75 -38.62
N SER A 103 -8.28 16.09 -39.90
CA SER A 103 -6.98 16.37 -40.53
C SER A 103 -6.25 17.60 -40.00
N ASP A 104 -6.96 18.50 -39.32
CA ASP A 104 -6.50 19.81 -38.83
C ASP A 104 -6.45 19.92 -37.30
N GLY A 105 -6.78 18.85 -36.56
CA GLY A 105 -6.66 18.80 -35.11
C GLY A 105 -7.53 17.75 -34.44
N SER A 106 -7.60 17.79 -33.10
CA SER A 106 -8.49 16.96 -32.30
C SER A 106 -9.15 17.75 -31.18
N VAL A 107 -10.30 17.26 -30.72
CA VAL A 107 -11.06 17.80 -29.59
C VAL A 107 -11.54 16.65 -28.69
N THR A 108 -11.39 16.81 -27.39
CA THR A 108 -11.85 15.83 -26.40
C THR A 108 -13.22 16.25 -25.86
N SER A 109 -14.14 15.29 -25.72
CA SER A 109 -15.43 15.54 -25.09
C SER A 109 -15.31 15.84 -23.59
N ALA A 110 -16.38 16.37 -23.01
CA ALA A 110 -16.58 16.30 -21.58
C ALA A 110 -16.68 14.83 -21.12
N ASN A 111 -16.41 14.60 -19.83
CA ASN A 111 -16.55 13.29 -19.19
C ASN A 111 -18.02 12.94 -18.94
N ALA A 112 -18.44 11.77 -19.40
CA ALA A 112 -19.69 11.12 -19.05
C ALA A 112 -19.43 9.98 -18.06
N VAL A 113 -19.90 10.13 -16.82
CA VAL A 113 -19.77 9.09 -15.80
C VAL A 113 -20.92 8.09 -15.95
N ILE A 114 -20.60 6.82 -16.12
CA ILE A 114 -21.55 5.71 -16.00
C ILE A 114 -21.40 5.10 -14.61
N THR A 115 -22.49 5.01 -13.88
CA THR A 115 -22.59 4.27 -12.62
C THR A 115 -23.43 3.02 -12.84
N VAL A 116 -23.06 1.91 -12.19
CA VAL A 116 -23.84 0.67 -12.22
C VAL A 116 -24.57 0.51 -10.88
N ALA A 117 -25.90 0.55 -10.92
CA ALA A 117 -26.75 0.22 -9.79
C ALA A 117 -26.88 -1.30 -9.63
N THR A 118 -26.70 -1.75 -8.39
CA THR A 118 -26.97 -3.10 -7.91
C THR A 118 -28.17 -3.09 -6.96
N THR A 119 -28.82 -4.24 -6.78
CA THR A 119 -29.89 -4.41 -5.78
C THR A 119 -29.39 -4.01 -4.39
N PRO A 120 -30.17 -3.28 -3.57
CA PRO A 120 -29.69 -2.80 -2.27
C PRO A 120 -29.33 -3.95 -1.33
N VAL A 121 -28.38 -3.71 -0.43
CA VAL A 121 -27.91 -4.68 0.58
C VAL A 121 -28.18 -4.14 1.97
N ILE A 122 -28.94 -4.87 2.79
CA ILE A 122 -29.17 -4.49 4.19
C ILE A 122 -27.93 -4.83 5.02
N LEU A 123 -27.31 -3.80 5.61
CA LEU A 123 -26.14 -3.89 6.49
C LEU A 123 -26.55 -4.10 7.96
N THR A 124 -27.59 -3.38 8.39
CA THR A 124 -28.13 -3.46 9.76
C THR A 124 -29.63 -3.71 9.71
N GLN A 125 -30.05 -4.83 10.30
CA GLN A 125 -31.46 -5.24 10.38
C GLN A 125 -32.19 -4.47 11.49
N PRO A 126 -33.50 -4.17 11.32
CA PRO A 126 -34.33 -3.70 12.42
C PRO A 126 -34.49 -4.77 13.49
N TYR A 127 -34.78 -4.34 14.71
CA TYR A 127 -34.97 -5.25 15.84
C TYR A 127 -36.24 -4.93 16.62
N GLY A 128 -36.96 -6.00 16.97
CA GLY A 128 -38.17 -5.94 17.77
C GLY A 128 -37.92 -5.52 19.22
N ALA A 129 -38.99 -5.14 19.92
CA ALA A 129 -38.93 -4.70 21.31
C ALA A 129 -40.27 -4.90 22.02
N THR A 130 -40.23 -5.02 23.35
CA THR A 130 -41.43 -4.77 24.15
C THR A 130 -41.53 -3.26 24.45
N ILE A 131 -42.68 -2.66 24.18
CA ILE A 131 -42.99 -1.26 24.48
C ILE A 131 -44.12 -1.16 25.52
N LEU A 132 -44.25 -0.01 26.18
CA LEU A 132 -45.38 0.26 27.06
C LEU A 132 -46.58 0.71 26.22
N THR A 133 -47.80 0.42 26.67
CA THR A 133 -49.01 0.97 26.07
C THR A 133 -48.92 2.50 25.97
N GLY A 134 -49.03 3.03 24.75
CA GLY A 134 -48.95 4.47 24.46
C GLY A 134 -47.54 5.01 24.18
N THR A 135 -46.49 4.19 24.19
CA THR A 135 -45.15 4.58 23.72
C THR A 135 -44.85 4.03 22.32
N SER A 136 -43.63 4.20 21.81
CA SER A 136 -43.19 3.63 20.54
C SER A 136 -41.71 3.23 20.59
N GLN A 137 -41.33 2.26 19.76
CA GLN A 137 -39.94 1.90 19.48
C GLN A 137 -39.56 2.43 18.09
N THR A 138 -38.45 3.15 17.98
CA THR A 138 -37.87 3.45 16.67
C THR A 138 -37.20 2.20 16.12
N LEU A 139 -37.79 1.62 15.08
CA LEU A 139 -37.16 0.66 14.19
C LEU A 139 -36.26 1.41 13.21
N ALA A 140 -35.14 0.82 12.84
CA ALA A 140 -34.17 1.39 11.91
C ALA A 140 -33.57 0.30 11.03
N VAL A 141 -33.26 0.64 9.78
CA VAL A 141 -32.48 -0.18 8.86
C VAL A 141 -31.31 0.65 8.33
N GLU A 142 -30.15 0.02 8.16
CA GLU A 142 -29.05 0.57 7.36
C GLU A 142 -28.87 -0.31 6.14
N ALA A 143 -28.79 0.31 4.96
CA ALA A 143 -28.61 -0.37 3.70
C ALA A 143 -27.59 0.38 2.83
N ASP A 144 -26.93 -0.36 1.96
CA ASP A 144 -26.06 0.15 0.90
C ASP A 144 -26.73 0.00 -0.45
N GLY A 145 -26.50 0.98 -1.34
CA GLY A 145 -27.12 1.05 -2.66
C GLY A 145 -27.40 2.48 -3.14
N LEU A 146 -27.49 2.64 -4.47
CA LEU A 146 -27.86 3.91 -5.10
C LEU A 146 -29.38 4.13 -5.05
N GLU A 147 -29.81 5.39 -4.98
CA GLU A 147 -31.20 5.84 -5.19
C GLU A 147 -32.28 5.05 -4.41
N MET A 148 -31.99 4.74 -3.13
CA MET A 148 -32.85 3.89 -2.31
C MET A 148 -34.16 4.57 -1.87
N ALA A 149 -35.28 3.88 -2.11
CA ALA A 149 -36.58 4.11 -1.51
C ALA A 149 -36.87 3.04 -0.44
N TYR A 150 -37.64 3.41 0.59
CA TYR A 150 -38.02 2.55 1.71
C TYR A 150 -39.54 2.44 1.77
N GLN A 151 -40.06 1.30 2.23
CA GLN A 151 -41.45 1.13 2.64
C GLN A 151 -41.53 0.14 3.80
N TRP A 152 -42.07 0.56 4.94
CA TRP A 152 -42.33 -0.33 6.07
C TRP A 152 -43.65 -1.07 5.91
N TYR A 153 -43.67 -2.31 6.39
CA TYR A 153 -44.81 -3.19 6.44
C TYR A 153 -45.05 -3.62 7.89
N LYS A 154 -46.31 -3.81 8.24
CA LYS A 154 -46.76 -4.41 9.49
C LYS A 154 -47.63 -5.61 9.17
N ASP A 155 -47.27 -6.78 9.68
CA ASP A 155 -48.01 -8.03 9.48
C ASP A 155 -48.29 -8.32 7.98
N GLY A 156 -47.30 -7.99 7.12
CA GLY A 156 -47.37 -8.10 5.66
C GLY A 156 -48.12 -6.97 4.92
N THR A 157 -48.76 -6.04 5.63
CA THR A 157 -49.50 -4.90 5.05
C THR A 157 -48.63 -3.64 5.05
N ALA A 158 -48.59 -2.89 3.95
CA ALA A 158 -47.82 -1.64 3.89
C ALA A 158 -48.36 -0.60 4.90
N VAL A 159 -47.46 0.14 5.54
CA VAL A 159 -47.81 1.24 6.45
C VAL A 159 -47.75 2.56 5.68
N ASP A 160 -48.91 3.20 5.51
CA ASP A 160 -49.04 4.44 4.72
C ASP A 160 -48.06 5.53 5.19
N GLY A 161 -47.31 6.09 4.23
CA GLY A 161 -46.34 7.17 4.48
C GLY A 161 -45.05 6.76 5.20
N ALA A 162 -44.88 5.48 5.59
CA ALA A 162 -43.68 5.00 6.25
C ALA A 162 -42.54 4.72 5.25
N THR A 163 -41.98 5.79 4.68
CA THR A 163 -41.01 5.75 3.57
C THR A 163 -39.58 6.19 3.94
N ARG A 164 -39.25 6.17 5.23
CA ARG A 164 -37.91 6.53 5.76
C ARG A 164 -37.14 5.28 6.20
N PRO A 165 -35.80 5.32 6.31
CA PRO A 165 -35.00 4.23 6.89
C PRO A 165 -35.29 3.98 8.38
N THR A 166 -36.12 4.81 9.03
CA THR A 166 -36.60 4.62 10.40
C THR A 166 -38.10 4.74 10.49
N TYR A 167 -38.71 4.01 11.43
CA TYR A 167 -40.15 4.03 11.70
C TYR A 167 -40.43 3.88 13.20
N ALA A 168 -41.28 4.75 13.76
CA ALA A 168 -41.68 4.71 15.16
C ALA A 168 -42.89 3.79 15.35
N ALA A 169 -42.65 2.52 15.68
CA ALA A 169 -43.68 1.51 15.86
C ALA A 169 -44.31 1.61 17.27
N SER A 170 -45.60 1.94 17.34
CA SER A 170 -46.38 2.12 18.58
C SER A 170 -47.43 1.02 18.85
N ALA A 171 -47.53 0.03 17.96
CA ALA A 171 -48.52 -1.05 18.03
C ALA A 171 -47.85 -2.42 17.94
N ALA A 172 -48.44 -3.43 18.58
CA ALA A 172 -47.95 -4.79 18.48
C ALA A 172 -48.13 -5.35 17.06
N GLY A 173 -47.14 -6.10 16.57
CA GLY A 173 -47.13 -6.71 15.24
C GLY A 173 -45.71 -6.98 14.74
N SER A 174 -45.60 -7.70 13.63
CA SER A 174 -44.33 -8.05 12.98
C SER A 174 -43.98 -7.03 11.90
N TYR A 175 -42.89 -6.29 12.07
CA TYR A 175 -42.50 -5.22 11.16
C TYR A 175 -41.35 -5.62 10.24
N THR A 176 -41.47 -5.31 8.94
CA THR A 176 -40.38 -5.42 7.98
C THR A 176 -40.26 -4.14 7.17
N VAL A 177 -39.12 -3.92 6.52
CA VAL A 177 -38.92 -2.82 5.56
C VAL A 177 -38.40 -3.37 4.25
N SER A 178 -39.01 -2.96 3.15
CA SER A 178 -38.47 -3.18 1.81
C SER A 178 -37.63 -1.97 1.42
N VAL A 179 -36.39 -2.23 1.00
CA VAL A 179 -35.44 -1.24 0.46
C VAL A 179 -35.31 -1.52 -1.03
N THR A 180 -35.62 -0.53 -1.86
CA THR A 180 -35.75 -0.69 -3.32
C THR A 180 -34.98 0.39 -4.06
N ASN A 181 -34.36 0.05 -5.18
CA ASN A 181 -33.85 1.00 -6.16
C ASN A 181 -34.16 0.53 -7.60
N SER A 182 -33.58 1.19 -8.59
CA SER A 182 -33.76 0.86 -10.02
C SER A 182 -33.30 -0.56 -10.40
N ALA A 183 -32.38 -1.17 -9.65
CA ALA A 183 -31.88 -2.51 -9.90
C ALA A 183 -32.69 -3.63 -9.21
N GLY A 184 -33.42 -3.33 -8.13
CA GLY A 184 -34.29 -4.29 -7.47
C GLY A 184 -34.63 -3.92 -6.03
N SER A 185 -35.17 -4.89 -5.29
CA SER A 185 -35.59 -4.73 -3.89
C SER A 185 -35.08 -5.84 -2.98
N VAL A 186 -34.73 -5.49 -1.75
CA VAL A 186 -34.45 -6.40 -0.63
C VAL A 186 -35.42 -6.12 0.52
N THR A 187 -35.80 -7.14 1.29
CA THR A 187 -36.68 -7.00 2.45
C THR A 187 -35.94 -7.41 3.72
N SER A 188 -36.14 -6.66 4.81
CA SER A 188 -35.52 -6.93 6.10
C SER A 188 -36.05 -8.22 6.74
N ASN A 189 -35.31 -8.70 7.73
CA ASN A 189 -35.85 -9.61 8.74
C ASN A 189 -37.00 -8.94 9.50
N ALA A 190 -37.86 -9.75 10.11
CA ALA A 190 -38.95 -9.31 10.97
C ALA A 190 -38.43 -8.72 12.29
N ALA A 191 -39.00 -7.58 12.68
CA ALA A 191 -38.82 -6.92 13.95
C ALA A 191 -40.16 -6.91 14.70
N ASP A 192 -40.34 -7.84 15.63
CA ASP A 192 -41.61 -8.00 16.34
C ASP A 192 -41.75 -6.98 17.49
N ILE A 193 -42.79 -6.16 17.43
CA ILE A 193 -43.18 -5.28 18.53
C ILE A 193 -44.23 -5.98 19.39
N VAL A 194 -44.00 -5.96 20.69
CA VAL A 194 -44.96 -6.43 21.72
C VAL A 194 -45.35 -5.24 22.59
N VAL A 195 -46.65 -5.06 22.85
CA VAL A 195 -47.13 -4.00 23.76
C VAL A 195 -47.44 -4.61 25.12
N SER A 196 -46.87 -4.04 26.18
CA SER A 196 -47.10 -4.42 27.58
C SER A 196 -47.82 -3.31 28.34
N SER A 197 -48.72 -3.70 29.25
CA SER A 197 -49.38 -2.80 30.20
C SER A 197 -48.56 -2.55 31.48
N SER A 198 -47.44 -3.24 31.67
CA SER A 198 -46.58 -3.12 32.86
C SER A 198 -45.09 -3.29 32.52
N VAL A 199 -44.23 -2.74 33.37
CA VAL A 199 -42.78 -2.97 33.31
C VAL A 199 -42.42 -4.04 34.32
N THR A 200 -41.90 -5.17 33.83
CA THR A 200 -41.24 -6.19 34.65
C THR A 200 -39.72 -6.09 34.48
N ALA A 201 -38.95 -6.64 35.42
CA ALA A 201 -37.51 -6.76 35.26
C ALA A 201 -37.18 -7.51 33.94
N PRO A 202 -36.05 -7.19 33.28
CA PRO A 202 -35.68 -7.82 32.01
C PRO A 202 -35.45 -9.33 32.15
N SER A 203 -35.57 -10.09 31.05
CA SER A 203 -35.11 -11.48 30.99
C SER A 203 -34.30 -11.74 29.73
N ILE A 204 -33.04 -12.18 29.88
CA ILE A 204 -32.16 -12.52 28.75
C ILE A 204 -32.56 -13.88 28.19
N ASN A 205 -32.98 -13.90 26.92
CA ASN A 205 -33.45 -15.10 26.23
C ASN A 205 -32.48 -15.64 25.16
N VAL A 206 -31.52 -14.84 24.70
CA VAL A 206 -30.34 -15.33 23.95
C VAL A 206 -29.09 -14.81 24.63
N GLN A 207 -28.32 -15.76 25.18
CA GLN A 207 -27.04 -15.48 25.81
C GLN A 207 -25.96 -15.20 24.75
N PRO A 208 -24.98 -14.32 25.04
CA PRO A 208 -23.77 -14.25 24.23
C PRO A 208 -23.06 -15.61 24.24
N GLN A 209 -22.27 -15.87 23.19
CA GLN A 209 -21.56 -17.15 23.00
C GLN A 209 -20.05 -16.93 23.14
N ALA A 210 -19.36 -17.92 23.69
CA ALA A 210 -17.90 -17.93 23.70
C ALA A 210 -17.37 -18.06 22.26
N GLN A 211 -16.31 -17.34 21.93
CA GLN A 211 -15.72 -17.34 20.60
C GLN A 211 -14.20 -17.50 20.70
N THR A 212 -13.61 -18.13 19.69
CA THR A 212 -12.15 -18.19 19.50
C THR A 212 -11.87 -17.69 18.09
N VAL A 213 -11.11 -16.62 17.97
CA VAL A 213 -10.78 -15.98 16.68
C VAL A 213 -9.28 -15.75 16.55
N ASN A 214 -8.79 -15.53 15.35
CA ASN A 214 -7.39 -15.13 15.14
C ASN A 214 -7.24 -13.61 15.31
N ALA A 215 -6.10 -13.16 15.83
CA ALA A 215 -5.80 -11.72 15.87
C ALA A 215 -5.88 -11.10 14.45
N GLY A 216 -6.33 -9.84 14.37
CA GLY A 216 -6.60 -9.14 13.12
C GLY A 216 -8.00 -9.35 12.53
N THR A 217 -8.80 -10.30 13.06
CA THR A 217 -10.17 -10.56 12.56
C THR A 217 -11.24 -9.84 13.38
N GLY A 218 -12.39 -9.56 12.78
CA GLY A 218 -13.54 -8.96 13.47
C GLY A 218 -14.32 -9.95 14.33
N VAL A 219 -14.87 -9.46 15.45
CA VAL A 219 -15.70 -10.23 16.40
C VAL A 219 -17.03 -9.51 16.61
N THR A 220 -18.12 -10.27 16.73
CA THR A 220 -19.41 -9.73 17.15
C THR A 220 -19.98 -10.58 18.29
N LEU A 221 -20.14 -9.96 19.46
CA LEU A 221 -20.89 -10.49 20.59
C LEU A 221 -22.28 -9.85 20.61
N TYR A 222 -23.31 -10.59 20.96
CA TYR A 222 -24.67 -10.06 21.03
C TYR A 222 -25.52 -10.76 22.10
N THR A 223 -26.62 -10.13 22.47
CA THR A 223 -27.64 -10.68 23.38
C THR A 223 -29.05 -10.37 22.86
N THR A 224 -30.06 -11.13 23.29
CA THR A 224 -31.46 -10.67 23.26
C THR A 224 -32.01 -10.70 24.68
N ALA A 225 -32.88 -9.74 25.00
CA ALA A 225 -33.65 -9.74 26.23
C ALA A 225 -35.08 -9.30 25.95
N ASN A 226 -36.02 -9.90 26.68
CA ASN A 226 -37.39 -9.43 26.78
C ASN A 226 -37.49 -8.38 27.89
N GLY A 227 -38.35 -7.38 27.72
CA GLY A 227 -38.59 -6.33 28.69
C GLY A 227 -38.78 -4.98 28.02
N VAL A 228 -39.40 -4.04 28.75
CA VAL A 228 -39.74 -2.73 28.20
C VAL A 228 -38.57 -1.76 28.33
N SER A 229 -38.31 -0.96 27.28
CA SER A 229 -37.37 0.17 27.25
C SER A 229 -35.98 -0.17 27.82
N LEU A 230 -35.38 -1.23 27.28
CA LEU A 230 -34.11 -1.76 27.76
C LEU A 230 -32.92 -0.87 27.38
N SER A 231 -32.08 -0.55 28.35
CA SER A 231 -30.69 -0.16 28.12
C SER A 231 -29.76 -1.37 28.30
N TYR A 232 -28.59 -1.33 27.66
CA TYR A 232 -27.56 -2.36 27.79
C TYR A 232 -26.25 -1.73 28.25
N GLN A 233 -25.39 -2.52 28.90
CA GLN A 233 -23.99 -2.16 29.14
C GLN A 233 -23.12 -3.42 29.14
N TRP A 234 -22.07 -3.43 28.31
CA TRP A 234 -21.09 -4.53 28.28
C TRP A 234 -19.95 -4.34 29.27
N TYR A 235 -19.43 -5.46 29.75
CA TYR A 235 -18.30 -5.57 30.65
C TYR A 235 -17.29 -6.58 30.10
N ARG A 236 -15.99 -6.31 30.26
CA ARG A 236 -14.88 -7.24 30.00
C ARG A 236 -14.11 -7.44 31.30
N ASN A 237 -13.97 -8.69 31.75
CA ASN A 237 -13.32 -9.05 33.02
C ASN A 237 -13.90 -8.25 34.20
N ASP A 238 -15.23 -8.17 34.25
CA ASP A 238 -16.02 -7.42 35.24
C ASP A 238 -15.84 -5.89 35.25
N VAL A 239 -14.98 -5.33 34.39
CA VAL A 239 -14.82 -3.88 34.17
C VAL A 239 -15.74 -3.41 33.04
N GLU A 240 -16.40 -2.26 33.24
CA GLU A 240 -17.27 -1.64 32.24
C GLU A 240 -16.50 -1.26 30.97
N ILE A 241 -17.13 -1.43 29.80
CA ILE A 241 -16.60 -0.96 28.51
C ILE A 241 -17.32 0.35 28.15
N PRO A 242 -16.67 1.53 28.27
CA PRO A 242 -17.32 2.81 28.02
C PRO A 242 -17.96 2.89 26.63
N GLY A 243 -19.20 3.36 26.57
CA GLY A 243 -19.95 3.51 25.31
C GLY A 243 -20.50 2.21 24.70
N ALA A 244 -20.22 1.04 25.27
CA ALA A 244 -20.77 -0.23 24.81
C ALA A 244 -22.21 -0.45 25.31
N THR A 245 -23.13 0.43 24.88
CA THR A 245 -24.52 0.51 25.37
C THR A 245 -25.56 -0.18 24.48
N SER A 246 -25.11 -0.82 23.40
CA SER A 246 -25.95 -1.61 22.49
C SER A 246 -26.01 -3.08 22.89
N ARG A 247 -27.10 -3.77 22.53
CA ARG A 247 -27.22 -5.23 22.64
C ARG A 247 -26.28 -6.02 21.72
N ILE A 248 -25.59 -5.34 20.80
CA ILE A 248 -24.51 -5.87 19.96
C ILE A 248 -23.23 -5.13 20.33
N TYR A 249 -22.17 -5.87 20.63
CA TYR A 249 -20.82 -5.35 20.81
C TYR A 249 -19.92 -5.90 19.69
N LYS A 250 -19.48 -4.99 18.81
CA LYS A 250 -18.64 -5.30 17.65
C LYS A 250 -17.20 -4.85 17.93
N ILE A 251 -16.26 -5.77 17.77
CA ILE A 251 -14.83 -5.48 17.74
C ILE A 251 -14.42 -5.58 16.26
N THR A 252 -14.00 -4.47 15.66
CA THR A 252 -13.61 -4.43 14.24
C THR A 252 -12.36 -5.25 13.96
N THR A 253 -11.38 -5.18 14.86
CA THR A 253 -10.09 -5.89 14.75
C THR A 253 -9.69 -6.43 16.13
N ALA A 254 -9.78 -7.74 16.33
CA ALA A 254 -9.44 -8.39 17.59
C ALA A 254 -7.91 -8.48 17.80
N ASN A 255 -7.46 -8.22 19.02
CA ASN A 255 -6.06 -8.33 19.46
C ASN A 255 -5.98 -9.01 20.84
N ALA A 256 -4.77 -9.18 21.40
CA ALA A 256 -4.62 -9.82 22.71
C ALA A 256 -5.42 -9.13 23.83
N ASN A 257 -5.53 -7.80 23.82
CA ASN A 257 -6.33 -7.05 24.80
C ASN A 257 -7.85 -7.22 24.56
N SER A 258 -8.29 -7.67 23.38
CA SER A 258 -9.68 -8.09 23.14
C SER A 258 -10.02 -9.41 23.83
N ALA A 259 -9.04 -10.22 24.25
CA ALA A 259 -9.32 -11.45 24.98
C ALA A 259 -9.85 -11.17 26.40
N GLY A 260 -10.76 -12.01 26.87
CA GLY A 260 -11.33 -11.90 28.22
C GLY A 260 -12.73 -12.47 28.33
N ASN A 261 -13.29 -12.38 29.53
CA ASN A 261 -14.65 -12.79 29.84
C ASN A 261 -15.62 -11.61 29.65
N TYR A 262 -16.57 -11.75 28.73
CA TYR A 262 -17.55 -10.73 28.39
C TYR A 262 -18.91 -11.07 28.99
N LYS A 263 -19.57 -10.07 29.57
CA LYS A 263 -20.97 -10.14 29.99
C LYS A 263 -21.68 -8.83 29.64
N VAL A 264 -23.00 -8.86 29.54
CA VAL A 264 -23.85 -7.69 29.31
C VAL A 264 -24.98 -7.66 30.33
N ILE A 265 -25.25 -6.47 30.84
CA ILE A 265 -26.39 -6.20 31.73
C ILE A 265 -27.45 -5.48 30.92
N ALA A 266 -28.68 -6.02 30.90
CA ALA A 266 -29.86 -5.37 30.36
C ALA A 266 -30.68 -4.79 31.53
N THR A 267 -31.09 -3.52 31.45
CA THR A 267 -31.72 -2.79 32.55
C THR A 267 -32.97 -2.04 32.10
N ASN A 268 -33.98 -1.97 32.96
CA ASN A 268 -35.10 -1.03 32.86
C ASN A 268 -35.51 -0.51 34.25
N THR A 269 -36.61 0.23 34.33
CA THR A 269 -37.09 0.84 35.60
C THR A 269 -37.56 -0.16 36.66
N ALA A 270 -37.79 -1.43 36.30
CA ALA A 270 -38.21 -2.48 37.23
C ALA A 270 -37.05 -3.39 37.69
N GLY A 271 -35.85 -3.24 37.13
CA GLY A 271 -34.66 -4.00 37.53
C GLY A 271 -33.71 -4.28 36.36
N SER A 272 -32.82 -5.26 36.54
CA SER A 272 -31.86 -5.67 35.54
C SER A 272 -31.70 -7.19 35.45
N ALA A 273 -31.17 -7.66 34.33
CA ALA A 273 -30.73 -9.03 34.12
C ALA A 273 -29.30 -9.03 33.56
N THR A 274 -28.44 -9.89 34.10
CA THR A 274 -27.04 -10.05 33.69
C THR A 274 -26.90 -11.33 32.86
N SER A 275 -26.17 -11.26 31.75
CA SER A 275 -25.90 -12.43 30.92
C SER A 275 -24.96 -13.42 31.59
N ASN A 276 -24.89 -14.62 31.04
CA ASN A 276 -23.74 -15.49 31.26
C ASN A 276 -22.45 -14.75 30.87
N SER A 277 -21.38 -15.03 31.60
CA SER A 277 -20.03 -14.56 31.27
C SER A 277 -19.40 -15.53 30.28
N VAL A 278 -18.96 -15.03 29.12
CA VAL A 278 -18.40 -15.86 28.05
C VAL A 278 -17.00 -15.44 27.63
N ALA A 279 -16.12 -16.42 27.43
CA ALA A 279 -14.76 -16.16 27.01
C ALA A 279 -14.68 -15.80 25.52
N LEU A 280 -14.14 -14.63 25.22
CA LEU A 280 -13.52 -14.35 23.94
C LEU A 280 -12.04 -14.74 24.04
N LYS A 281 -11.65 -15.77 23.31
CA LYS A 281 -10.25 -16.14 23.10
C LYS A 281 -9.76 -15.52 21.79
N VAL A 282 -8.57 -14.95 21.82
CA VAL A 282 -7.88 -14.52 20.60
C VAL A 282 -6.64 -15.39 20.45
N ASN A 283 -6.64 -16.22 19.41
CA ASN A 283 -5.48 -16.95 18.95
C ASN A 283 -4.45 -15.93 18.47
N VAL A 284 -3.47 -15.69 19.32
CA VAL A 284 -2.17 -15.14 18.96
C VAL A 284 -1.26 -16.34 18.69
N VAL A 285 -0.51 -16.33 17.59
CA VAL A 285 0.61 -17.27 17.44
C VAL A 285 1.57 -17.06 18.61
N SER A 286 2.24 -18.11 19.07
CA SER A 286 3.10 -18.04 20.25
C SER A 286 4.10 -16.89 20.17
N GLU A 287 4.41 -16.28 21.33
CA GLU A 287 5.59 -15.41 21.45
C GLU A 287 6.79 -16.09 20.79
N GLY A 288 7.49 -15.38 19.89
CA GLY A 288 8.88 -15.74 19.64
C GLY A 288 9.59 -15.73 20.99
N ALA A 289 10.39 -16.75 21.31
CA ALA A 289 11.02 -16.92 22.62
C ALA A 289 11.84 -15.70 23.09
N ASN A 290 12.21 -14.81 22.15
CA ASN A 290 12.92 -13.57 22.39
C ASN A 290 12.01 -12.34 22.57
N THR A 291 10.71 -12.40 22.23
CA THR A 291 9.75 -11.28 22.35
C THR A 291 9.79 -10.67 23.76
N ALA A 292 9.68 -11.50 24.79
CA ALA A 292 9.79 -11.06 26.18
C ALA A 292 11.18 -10.46 26.50
N ALA A 293 12.26 -11.01 25.94
CA ALA A 293 13.62 -10.50 26.18
C ALA A 293 13.87 -9.14 25.48
N VAL A 294 13.34 -8.92 24.27
CA VAL A 294 13.39 -7.63 23.58
C VAL A 294 12.50 -6.61 24.29
N VAL A 295 11.26 -6.96 24.68
CA VAL A 295 10.37 -6.09 25.46
C VAL A 295 11.02 -5.67 26.79
N ASN A 296 11.67 -6.61 27.49
CA ASN A 296 12.41 -6.31 28.71
C ASN A 296 13.60 -5.36 28.45
N ALA A 297 14.37 -5.58 27.37
CA ALA A 297 15.46 -4.68 26.99
C ALA A 297 14.97 -3.29 26.54
N ALA A 298 13.82 -3.22 25.86
CA ALA A 298 13.20 -1.97 25.43
C ALA A 298 12.69 -1.15 26.61
N ASN A 299 12.02 -1.80 27.57
CA ASN A 299 11.60 -1.16 28.81
C ASN A 299 12.80 -0.76 29.69
N ALA A 300 13.89 -1.54 29.71
CA ALA A 300 15.14 -1.15 30.37
C ALA A 300 15.77 0.08 29.71
N PHE A 301 15.77 0.17 28.37
CA PHE A 301 16.23 1.37 27.66
C PHE A 301 15.34 2.58 27.97
N LEU A 302 14.00 2.46 27.87
CA LEU A 302 13.06 3.53 28.25
C LEU A 302 13.26 4.02 29.70
N ALA A 303 13.59 3.12 30.63
CA ALA A 303 13.86 3.49 32.02
C ALA A 303 15.11 4.38 32.18
N THR A 304 16.06 4.36 31.23
CA THR A 304 17.25 5.23 31.23
C THR A 304 17.00 6.62 30.62
N LEU A 305 15.89 6.83 29.91
CA LEU A 305 15.61 8.06 29.15
C LEU A 305 14.96 9.15 30.01
N SER A 306 15.21 10.42 29.69
CA SER A 306 14.52 11.57 30.29
C SER A 306 13.02 11.58 29.94
N THR A 307 12.23 12.44 30.59
CA THR A 307 10.82 12.64 30.21
C THR A 307 10.70 13.13 28.77
N ASP A 308 11.50 14.12 28.38
CA ASP A 308 11.46 14.72 27.04
C ASP A 308 11.80 13.69 25.95
N GLN A 309 12.81 12.84 26.19
CA GLN A 309 13.20 11.73 25.30
C GLN A 309 12.09 10.68 25.12
N LYS A 310 11.08 10.64 25.99
CA LYS A 310 9.93 9.74 25.97
C LYS A 310 8.62 10.42 25.56
N THR A 311 8.62 11.72 25.33
CA THR A 311 7.44 12.40 24.76
C THR A 311 7.11 11.77 23.41
N VAL A 312 5.83 11.52 23.13
CA VAL A 312 5.42 10.98 21.84
C VAL A 312 5.66 12.04 20.77
N GLY A 313 6.50 11.73 19.78
CA GLY A 313 6.79 12.61 18.66
C GLY A 313 5.58 12.73 17.73
N THR A 314 5.13 13.97 17.51
CA THR A 314 4.06 14.31 16.55
C THR A 314 4.58 14.73 15.17
N ASP A 315 5.91 14.86 15.05
CA ASP A 315 6.63 15.19 13.81
C ASP A 315 7.44 13.96 13.35
N ALA A 316 7.30 13.64 12.06
CA ALA A 316 8.02 12.58 11.34
C ALA A 316 9.55 12.73 11.32
N THR A 317 10.09 13.85 11.83
CA THR A 317 11.51 14.19 11.75
C THR A 317 12.19 14.36 13.12
N SER A 318 11.48 14.10 14.23
CA SER A 318 12.01 14.32 15.59
C SER A 318 13.22 13.43 15.93
N SER A 319 14.41 14.01 16.06
CA SER A 319 15.63 13.33 16.50
C SER A 319 15.81 13.29 18.03
N THR A 320 14.84 13.83 18.77
CA THR A 320 14.91 14.08 20.22
C THR A 320 13.94 13.23 21.04
N THR A 321 13.10 12.42 20.38
CA THR A 321 12.10 11.55 21.00
C THR A 321 12.25 10.12 20.49
N VAL A 322 11.87 9.13 21.31
CA VAL A 322 11.93 7.71 20.95
C VAL A 322 10.57 7.07 20.66
N LEU A 323 9.47 7.65 21.13
CA LEU A 323 8.12 7.07 21.04
C LEU A 323 7.27 7.77 19.97
N PHE A 324 6.56 6.98 19.16
CA PHE A 324 5.70 7.45 18.06
C PHE A 324 4.39 6.65 18.05
N ASP A 325 3.32 7.21 17.49
CA ASP A 325 2.00 6.55 17.49
C ASP A 325 1.95 5.31 16.57
N TYR A 326 1.31 4.23 17.05
CA TYR A 326 1.18 2.97 16.29
C TYR A 326 0.21 3.11 15.10
N THR A 327 0.74 3.63 14.00
CA THR A 327 0.00 3.97 12.78
C THR A 327 0.80 3.57 11.55
N LEU A 328 0.12 3.34 10.42
CA LEU A 328 0.80 3.15 9.13
C LEU A 328 1.72 4.34 8.82
N ALA A 329 1.29 5.57 9.12
CA ALA A 329 2.08 6.78 8.92
C ALA A 329 3.40 6.76 9.70
N GLY A 330 3.41 6.38 10.97
CA GLY A 330 4.64 6.23 11.77
C GLY A 330 5.51 5.05 11.31
N ALA A 331 4.88 3.95 10.87
CA ALA A 331 5.58 2.76 10.40
C ALA A 331 6.32 3.00 9.07
N ILE A 332 5.68 3.64 8.08
CA ILE A 332 6.26 3.84 6.74
C ILE A 332 7.32 4.95 6.66
N GLN A 333 7.59 5.68 7.75
CA GLN A 333 8.60 6.74 7.77
C GLN A 333 10.05 6.19 7.69
N TRP A 334 10.30 4.94 8.11
CA TRP A 334 11.65 4.37 8.18
C TRP A 334 11.84 3.22 7.19
N THR A 335 11.86 3.55 5.91
CA THR A 335 11.78 2.51 4.87
C THR A 335 12.72 2.72 3.71
N ASN A 336 13.32 3.91 3.60
CA ASN A 336 14.15 4.25 2.45
C ASN A 336 15.26 5.29 2.75
N LEU A 337 16.26 5.31 1.87
CA LEU A 337 17.25 6.32 1.60
C LEU A 337 16.72 7.54 0.82
N PRO A 338 17.39 8.70 0.94
CA PRO A 338 17.62 9.41 2.19
C PRO A 338 16.44 10.37 2.45
N GLY A 339 15.58 10.01 3.40
CA GLY A 339 14.56 10.90 3.95
C GLY A 339 14.90 11.37 5.38
N SER A 340 14.13 12.31 5.91
CA SER A 340 14.19 12.66 7.33
C SER A 340 13.85 11.44 8.19
N ARG A 341 14.69 11.16 9.20
CA ARG A 341 14.53 10.02 10.12
C ARG A 341 14.26 10.57 11.52
N HIS A 342 13.20 10.10 12.16
CA HIS A 342 12.94 10.38 13.58
C HIS A 342 13.85 9.56 14.52
N GLY A 343 13.49 9.44 15.79
CA GLY A 343 14.18 8.61 16.77
C GLY A 343 15.43 9.23 17.38
N LEU A 344 15.84 8.72 18.55
CA LEU A 344 17.06 9.16 19.22
C LEU A 344 18.30 8.66 18.47
N ARG A 345 19.24 9.54 18.16
CA ARG A 345 20.53 9.16 17.54
C ARG A 345 21.35 8.28 18.50
N LEU A 346 21.96 7.23 17.96
CA LEU A 346 22.80 6.26 18.64
C LEU A 346 24.25 6.76 18.76
N ASN A 347 24.40 7.95 19.34
CA ASN A 347 25.65 8.68 19.52
C ASN A 347 25.75 9.29 20.93
N THR A 348 26.93 9.78 21.31
CA THR A 348 27.19 10.35 22.64
C THR A 348 26.74 11.79 22.83
N SER A 349 26.32 12.48 21.76
CA SER A 349 25.73 13.83 21.85
C SER A 349 24.23 13.80 22.16
N THR A 350 23.55 12.68 21.86
CA THR A 350 22.11 12.49 22.08
C THR A 350 21.82 11.54 23.24
N LEU A 351 22.66 10.53 23.46
CA LEU A 351 22.51 9.54 24.53
C LEU A 351 23.71 9.57 25.48
N THR A 352 23.43 9.50 26.79
CA THR A 352 24.47 9.23 27.79
C THR A 352 25.07 7.83 27.58
N ALA A 353 26.27 7.58 28.11
CA ALA A 353 26.92 6.26 27.99
C ALA A 353 26.05 5.10 28.51
N ALA A 354 25.27 5.32 29.57
CA ALA A 354 24.33 4.32 30.10
C ALA A 354 23.14 4.08 29.18
N GLN A 355 22.57 5.15 28.59
CA GLN A 355 21.48 5.05 27.62
C GLN A 355 21.95 4.33 26.33
N LEU A 356 23.14 4.66 25.83
CA LEU A 356 23.73 4.03 24.66
C LEU A 356 24.04 2.54 24.90
N ALA A 357 24.52 2.17 26.09
CA ALA A 357 24.72 0.77 26.47
C ALA A 357 23.39 0.00 26.55
N ALA A 358 22.31 0.61 27.04
CA ALA A 358 20.98 0.01 27.06
C ALA A 358 20.39 -0.13 25.64
N ALA A 359 20.54 0.87 24.77
CA ALA A 359 20.15 0.80 23.36
C ALA A 359 20.91 -0.32 22.62
N ASN A 360 22.23 -0.43 22.80
CA ASN A 360 23.03 -1.50 22.21
C ASN A 360 22.60 -2.88 22.73
N THR A 361 22.23 -2.98 24.02
CA THR A 361 21.71 -4.23 24.60
C THR A 361 20.39 -4.64 23.94
N LEU A 362 19.49 -3.70 23.69
CA LEU A 362 18.22 -3.91 22.98
C LEU A 362 18.43 -4.37 21.54
N ILE A 363 19.31 -3.69 20.78
CA ILE A 363 19.64 -4.07 19.39
C ILE A 363 20.25 -5.50 19.37
N ALA A 364 21.13 -5.82 20.33
CA ALA A 364 21.70 -7.16 20.52
C ALA A 364 20.71 -8.23 21.00
N LYS A 365 19.49 -7.86 21.44
CA LYS A 365 18.38 -8.80 21.58
C LYS A 365 17.62 -8.97 20.27
N ALA A 366 17.36 -7.91 19.52
CA ALA A 366 16.55 -7.99 18.31
C ALA A 366 17.23 -8.71 17.12
N LEU A 367 18.56 -8.68 17.05
CA LEU A 367 19.36 -9.22 15.94
C LEU A 367 20.17 -10.47 16.33
N SER A 368 20.58 -11.25 15.33
CA SER A 368 21.59 -12.31 15.53
C SER A 368 23.01 -11.73 15.56
N ALA A 369 24.01 -12.55 15.91
CA ALA A 369 25.41 -12.15 15.78
C ALA A 369 25.78 -11.71 14.34
N PRO A 370 25.41 -12.43 13.26
CA PRO A 370 25.49 -11.93 11.88
C PRO A 370 24.81 -10.57 11.64
N GLY A 371 23.62 -10.34 12.20
CA GLY A 371 22.92 -9.06 12.07
C GLY A 371 23.61 -7.90 12.79
N ILE A 372 24.23 -8.17 13.94
CA ILE A 372 25.05 -7.20 14.67
C ILE A 372 26.37 -6.90 13.94
N THR A 373 27.01 -7.90 13.34
CA THR A 373 28.16 -7.67 12.45
C THR A 373 27.76 -6.75 11.29
N LEU A 374 26.69 -7.09 10.55
CA LEU A 374 26.19 -6.25 9.45
C LEU A 374 25.89 -4.83 9.92
N PHE A 375 25.15 -4.66 11.03
CA PHE A 375 24.82 -3.34 11.58
C PHE A 375 26.07 -2.47 11.86
N ASN A 376 27.10 -3.04 12.48
CA ASN A 376 28.33 -2.32 12.81
C ASN A 376 29.17 -2.03 11.55
N GLU A 377 29.23 -2.97 10.62
CA GLU A 377 29.96 -2.83 9.35
C GLU A 377 29.34 -1.74 8.45
N LEU A 378 28.01 -1.61 8.40
CA LEU A 378 27.33 -0.52 7.69
C LEU A 378 27.64 0.86 8.32
N ARG A 379 27.64 0.94 9.66
CA ARG A 379 28.05 2.17 10.39
C ARG A 379 29.52 2.54 10.12
N ALA A 380 30.38 1.54 9.91
CA ALA A 380 31.78 1.75 9.54
C ALA A 380 31.91 2.25 8.09
N ALA A 381 31.18 1.66 7.14
CA ALA A 381 31.11 2.13 5.74
C ALA A 381 30.66 3.60 5.66
N ASP A 382 29.60 3.96 6.39
CA ASP A 382 29.12 5.34 6.53
C ASP A 382 30.19 6.30 7.10
N THR A 383 31.10 5.81 7.94
CA THR A 383 32.21 6.59 8.50
C THR A 383 33.34 6.78 7.49
N VAL A 384 33.57 5.79 6.60
CA VAL A 384 34.48 5.94 5.46
C VAL A 384 33.98 7.04 4.52
N LEU A 385 32.68 7.02 4.16
CA LEU A 385 32.08 8.04 3.30
C LEU A 385 32.13 9.44 3.92
N ALA A 386 31.80 9.57 5.21
CA ALA A 386 31.91 10.84 5.93
C ALA A 386 33.34 11.41 5.87
N THR A 387 34.35 10.55 6.00
CA THR A 387 35.77 10.93 5.92
C THR A 387 36.17 11.34 4.49
N ALA A 388 35.71 10.60 3.48
CA ALA A 388 35.95 10.91 2.07
C ALA A 388 35.35 12.28 1.68
N MET A 389 34.12 12.54 2.09
CA MET A 389 33.45 13.83 1.89
C MET A 389 34.17 14.97 2.61
N ALA A 390 34.56 14.79 3.88
CA ALA A 390 35.27 15.80 4.67
C ALA A 390 36.68 16.12 4.13
N SER A 391 37.36 15.16 3.51
CA SER A 391 38.68 15.34 2.91
C SER A 391 38.68 16.00 1.51
N GLY A 392 37.50 16.25 0.93
CA GLY A 392 37.36 16.74 -0.45
C GLY A 392 37.74 15.70 -1.52
N GLY A 393 37.92 14.43 -1.14
CA GLY A 393 38.48 13.38 -1.98
C GLY A 393 37.54 12.77 -3.04
N GLY A 394 36.28 13.22 -3.12
CA GLY A 394 35.28 12.68 -4.06
C GLY A 394 35.57 12.90 -5.54
N THR A 395 36.62 13.66 -5.91
CA THR A 395 36.93 14.02 -7.31
C THR A 395 38.42 14.02 -7.66
N THR A 396 39.19 13.00 -7.23
CA THR A 396 40.59 12.82 -7.69
C THR A 396 40.87 11.50 -8.39
N GLY A 397 40.34 11.36 -9.61
CA GLY A 397 40.79 10.41 -10.63
C GLY A 397 40.99 11.15 -11.96
N GLY A 398 42.24 11.39 -12.36
CA GLY A 398 42.55 12.30 -13.49
C GLY A 398 42.28 11.70 -14.87
N GLY A 399 41.33 12.28 -15.61
CA GLY A 399 41.06 11.96 -17.02
C GLY A 399 40.27 13.10 -17.69
N THR A 400 40.93 13.86 -18.55
CA THR A 400 40.44 15.13 -19.13
C THR A 400 39.08 15.05 -19.82
N GLY A 401 38.11 15.89 -19.43
CA GLY A 401 36.99 16.28 -20.31
C GLY A 401 35.57 16.32 -19.74
N ILE A 402 35.33 16.92 -18.56
CA ILE A 402 33.95 17.16 -18.10
C ILE A 402 33.34 18.35 -18.85
N VAL A 403 32.32 18.08 -19.67
CA VAL A 403 31.42 19.09 -20.22
C VAL A 403 30.11 19.05 -19.41
N GLY A 404 29.86 20.10 -18.64
CA GLY A 404 28.57 20.35 -17.97
C GLY A 404 28.29 19.46 -16.75
N GLY A 405 28.20 20.08 -15.57
CA GLY A 405 27.58 19.43 -14.42
C GLY A 405 26.08 19.25 -14.70
N GLY A 406 25.61 18.00 -14.72
CA GLY A 406 24.19 17.70 -14.76
C GLY A 406 23.55 18.09 -13.43
N THR A 407 22.64 19.06 -13.46
CA THR A 407 21.65 19.23 -12.37
C THR A 407 20.86 17.93 -12.20
N PRO A 408 20.40 17.60 -10.98
CA PRO A 408 19.33 16.60 -10.81
C PRO A 408 18.17 16.96 -11.75
N PRO A 409 17.46 15.97 -12.34
CA PRO A 409 16.45 16.25 -13.36
C PRO A 409 15.28 17.05 -12.77
N THR A 410 15.32 18.37 -12.95
CA THR A 410 14.16 19.25 -12.83
C THR A 410 13.28 19.09 -14.07
N ASP A 411 11.98 19.29 -13.89
CA ASP A 411 10.97 19.18 -14.92
C ASP A 411 11.17 20.18 -16.07
N GLY A 412 11.22 19.67 -17.30
CA GLY A 412 11.43 20.46 -18.52
C GLY A 412 10.22 20.42 -19.44
N THR A 413 9.46 21.51 -19.50
CA THR A 413 8.34 21.67 -20.43
C THR A 413 8.84 22.03 -21.85
N GLY A 414 8.33 21.37 -22.90
CA GLY A 414 8.73 21.66 -24.28
C GLY A 414 7.92 20.90 -25.35
N THR A 415 7.54 21.59 -26.42
CA THR A 415 6.53 21.18 -27.42
C THR A 415 7.12 20.73 -28.77
N GLY A 416 6.48 19.78 -29.48
CA GLY A 416 6.64 19.62 -30.94
C GLY A 416 6.41 18.21 -31.52
N THR A 417 5.70 18.10 -32.65
CA THR A 417 5.24 16.85 -33.30
C THR A 417 5.78 16.69 -34.73
N ILE A 418 5.94 15.45 -35.24
CA ILE A 418 5.82 15.07 -36.68
C ILE A 418 5.26 13.63 -36.82
N PRO A 419 4.49 13.27 -37.87
CA PRO A 419 3.76 12.00 -37.98
C PRO A 419 4.20 11.05 -39.14
N THR A 420 3.66 9.81 -39.12
CA THR A 420 3.32 8.88 -40.25
C THR A 420 4.31 8.70 -41.43
N ASP A 421 4.71 7.48 -41.81
CA ASP A 421 3.85 6.34 -42.17
C ASP A 421 4.45 4.97 -41.76
N GLY A 422 3.69 3.87 -41.92
CA GLY A 422 4.04 2.59 -41.28
C GLY A 422 3.76 1.33 -42.11
N THR A 423 4.73 0.40 -42.06
CA THR A 423 4.51 -1.06 -42.09
C THR A 423 5.42 -1.72 -41.05
N PHE A 424 5.05 -2.90 -40.56
CA PHE A 424 5.11 -3.21 -39.11
C PHE A 424 5.79 -4.55 -38.77
N THR A 425 6.55 -4.58 -37.66
CA THR A 425 6.79 -5.78 -36.83
C THR A 425 7.02 -5.39 -35.34
N PRO A 426 6.72 -6.26 -34.35
CA PRO A 426 6.33 -5.85 -32.98
C PRO A 426 7.29 -6.28 -31.85
N PRO A 427 7.01 -5.98 -30.55
CA PRO A 427 6.52 -4.73 -29.98
C PRO A 427 7.36 -4.27 -28.76
N THR A 428 7.64 -2.97 -28.63
CA THR A 428 8.34 -2.37 -27.48
C THR A 428 7.41 -1.58 -26.54
N ASP A 429 8.00 -0.94 -25.54
CA ASP A 429 7.47 -0.60 -24.22
C ASP A 429 6.82 0.79 -24.06
N GLY A 430 6.01 0.92 -23.01
CA GLY A 430 5.45 2.20 -22.50
C GLY A 430 4.20 2.72 -23.22
N THR A 431 3.31 3.49 -22.60
CA THR A 431 3.15 3.85 -21.18
C THR A 431 1.65 4.07 -20.90
N GLY A 432 1.19 3.65 -19.72
CA GLY A 432 -0.08 4.10 -19.17
C GLY A 432 0.18 5.10 -18.05
N THR A 433 -0.33 6.32 -18.18
CA THR A 433 -0.56 7.21 -17.03
C THR A 433 -2.05 7.48 -16.90
N ALA A 434 -2.57 7.26 -15.69
CA ALA A 434 -3.90 7.63 -15.25
C ALA A 434 -3.80 8.84 -14.28
N PRO A 435 -4.89 9.59 -14.04
CA PRO A 435 -4.78 11.05 -13.89
C PRO A 435 -4.68 11.62 -12.46
N THR A 436 -4.62 12.96 -12.44
CA THR A 436 -4.15 13.88 -11.39
C THR A 436 -5.24 14.52 -10.49
N GLY A 437 -4.83 15.06 -9.33
CA GLY A 437 -5.49 16.20 -8.66
C GLY A 437 -5.34 16.20 -7.12
N THR A 438 -5.23 17.34 -6.40
CA THR A 438 -5.05 18.77 -6.76
C THR A 438 -4.43 19.55 -5.58
N ASP A 439 -3.81 20.70 -5.87
CA ASP A 439 -3.26 21.70 -4.93
C ASP A 439 -4.29 22.28 -3.93
N PRO A 440 -3.84 22.81 -2.77
CA PRO A 440 -4.06 24.24 -2.54
C PRO A 440 -2.93 25.02 -1.84
N GLY A 441 -2.43 26.05 -2.52
CA GLY A 441 -2.35 27.40 -1.95
C GLY A 441 -1.00 27.85 -1.35
N ALA A 442 -0.35 28.78 -2.03
CA ALA A 442 0.95 29.35 -1.67
C ALA A 442 0.95 30.31 -0.45
N GLY A 443 2.11 30.46 0.20
CA GLY A 443 2.44 31.65 1.01
C GLY A 443 3.54 31.49 2.06
N GLY A 444 4.82 31.66 1.69
CA GLY A 444 5.90 31.78 2.68
C GLY A 444 7.31 31.63 2.11
N THR A 445 8.10 32.72 2.07
CA THR A 445 9.46 32.75 1.50
C THR A 445 10.56 32.41 2.51
N GLY A 446 11.51 31.54 2.14
CA GLY A 446 12.88 31.58 2.67
C GLY A 446 13.50 30.22 3.07
N GLY A 447 14.53 29.79 2.34
CA GLY A 447 15.39 28.66 2.71
C GLY A 447 15.80 27.80 1.51
N THR A 448 17.10 27.71 1.22
CA THR A 448 17.64 26.88 0.12
C THR A 448 17.57 25.39 0.47
N GLY A 449 16.51 24.72 0.02
CA GLY A 449 16.31 23.27 0.19
C GLY A 449 17.15 22.43 -0.78
N GLY A 450 18.47 22.38 -0.57
CA GLY A 450 19.32 21.32 -1.12
C GLY A 450 19.43 20.17 -0.12
N LEU A 451 19.25 18.92 -0.56
CA LEU A 451 19.42 17.74 0.27
C LEU A 451 20.90 17.61 0.69
N THR A 452 21.20 17.81 1.98
CA THR A 452 22.52 17.45 2.53
C THR A 452 22.59 15.94 2.69
N LEU A 453 23.39 15.28 1.84
CA LEU A 453 23.70 13.86 1.95
C LEU A 453 24.67 13.64 3.11
N ASP A 454 24.11 13.54 4.32
CA ASP A 454 24.90 13.29 5.53
C ASP A 454 25.19 11.78 5.68
N TYR A 455 26.46 11.47 5.95
CA TYR A 455 26.98 10.11 6.22
C TYR A 455 27.63 10.06 7.61
N GLY A 456 27.65 8.89 8.23
CA GLY A 456 28.43 8.63 9.45
C GLY A 456 27.72 7.77 10.49
N THR A 457 28.51 7.10 11.34
CA THR A 457 28.02 6.25 12.44
C THR A 457 27.08 6.99 13.41
N ASP A 458 27.27 8.30 13.60
CA ASP A 458 26.47 9.11 14.54
C ASP A 458 25.08 9.48 14.02
N LEU A 459 24.77 9.17 12.75
CA LEU A 459 23.48 9.45 12.12
C LEU A 459 22.48 8.30 12.25
N TYR A 460 22.87 7.19 12.88
CA TYR A 460 21.96 6.08 13.13
C TYR A 460 21.01 6.42 14.27
N SER A 461 19.72 6.11 14.13
CA SER A 461 18.66 6.36 15.11
C SER A 461 18.03 5.06 15.62
N ILE A 462 17.41 5.15 16.81
CA ILE A 462 16.49 4.14 17.35
C ILE A 462 15.13 4.77 17.68
N ALA A 463 14.04 4.09 17.34
CA ALA A 463 12.68 4.51 17.66
C ALA A 463 11.76 3.33 17.97
N PHE A 464 10.64 3.66 18.62
CA PHE A 464 9.52 2.79 18.90
C PHE A 464 8.24 3.37 18.27
N VAL A 465 7.64 2.65 17.34
CA VAL A 465 6.29 2.93 16.85
C VAL A 465 5.35 2.09 17.71
N GLY A 466 4.51 2.74 18.52
CA GLY A 466 3.80 2.10 19.64
C GLY A 466 4.69 1.90 20.89
N THR A 467 4.05 1.59 22.02
CA THR A 467 4.76 1.35 23.30
C THR A 467 5.26 -0.09 23.40
N PRO A 468 6.55 -0.34 23.72
CA PRO A 468 7.08 -1.69 23.94
C PRO A 468 6.25 -2.53 24.93
N SER A 469 5.68 -3.62 24.43
CA SER A 469 4.73 -4.45 25.17
C SER A 469 4.79 -5.91 24.73
N ALA A 470 4.50 -6.82 25.65
CA ALA A 470 4.25 -8.24 25.33
C ALA A 470 2.81 -8.49 24.85
N THR A 471 1.88 -7.55 25.11
CA THR A 471 0.42 -7.73 24.89
C THR A 471 -0.21 -6.70 23.94
N SER A 472 0.58 -5.77 23.41
CA SER A 472 0.15 -4.75 22.44
C SER A 472 1.17 -4.67 21.29
N PRO A 473 0.74 -4.37 20.06
CA PRO A 473 1.66 -4.28 18.94
C PRO A 473 2.58 -3.05 19.02
N TRP A 474 3.84 -3.24 18.64
CA TRP A 474 4.83 -2.17 18.53
C TRP A 474 5.95 -2.55 17.54
N ILE A 475 6.68 -1.56 17.02
CA ILE A 475 7.81 -1.73 16.10
C ILE A 475 9.07 -1.16 16.76
N LEU A 476 10.13 -1.97 16.83
CA LEU A 476 11.50 -1.48 16.99
C LEU A 476 12.01 -1.04 15.62
N GLN A 477 12.31 0.25 15.48
CA GLN A 477 12.94 0.80 14.29
C GLN A 477 14.40 1.15 14.58
N VAL A 478 15.31 0.69 13.71
CA VAL A 478 16.75 1.00 13.75
C VAL A 478 17.20 1.33 12.33
N ALA A 479 17.73 2.54 12.12
CA ALA A 479 18.10 3.02 10.78
C ALA A 479 19.27 3.98 10.83
N GLY A 480 19.97 4.11 9.71
CA GLY A 480 21.01 5.12 9.45
C GLY A 480 20.96 5.45 7.96
N HIS A 481 22.02 6.01 7.37
CA HIS A 481 22.03 6.25 5.91
C HIS A 481 21.78 4.93 5.17
N HIS A 482 22.69 3.97 5.29
CA HIS A 482 22.65 2.67 4.61
C HIS A 482 21.73 1.60 5.24
N LEU A 483 20.77 1.97 6.09
CA LEU A 483 20.00 0.98 6.86
C LEU A 483 18.57 1.44 7.19
N ALA A 484 17.60 0.54 7.06
CA ALA A 484 16.33 0.61 7.78
C ALA A 484 15.80 -0.78 8.17
N TYR A 485 15.83 -1.09 9.47
CA TYR A 485 15.21 -2.27 10.07
C TYR A 485 13.88 -1.90 10.73
N ASN A 486 12.80 -2.58 10.33
CA ASN A 486 11.49 -2.52 10.99
C ASN A 486 11.17 -3.87 11.63
N ILE A 487 11.45 -4.01 12.92
CA ILE A 487 11.24 -5.26 13.65
C ILE A 487 9.96 -5.13 14.47
N THR A 488 8.88 -5.73 13.99
CA THR A 488 7.55 -5.62 14.59
C THR A 488 7.22 -6.79 15.49
N TYR A 489 6.75 -6.46 16.70
CA TYR A 489 6.22 -7.37 17.69
C TYR A 489 4.70 -7.13 17.77
N ASN A 490 3.92 -7.81 16.92
CA ASN A 490 2.47 -7.69 16.87
C ASN A 490 1.84 -9.00 17.37
N THR A 491 1.48 -9.08 18.65
CA THR A 491 0.88 -10.26 19.34
C THR A 491 0.35 -11.36 18.41
N GLY A 492 1.19 -12.35 18.07
CA GLY A 492 0.88 -13.40 17.09
C GLY A 492 1.59 -13.32 15.73
N LYS A 493 2.41 -12.29 15.48
CA LYS A 493 3.34 -12.18 14.36
C LYS A 493 4.57 -11.41 14.85
N VAL A 494 5.74 -12.05 14.78
CA VAL A 494 7.01 -11.32 14.76
C VAL A 494 7.44 -11.17 13.31
N SER A 495 7.75 -9.95 12.92
CA SER A 495 8.24 -9.63 11.58
C SER A 495 9.51 -8.81 11.67
N ALA A 496 10.40 -9.01 10.71
CA ALA A 496 11.63 -8.25 10.54
C ALA A 496 11.60 -7.37 9.28
N THR A 497 10.39 -7.15 8.73
CA THR A 497 10.18 -6.57 7.41
C THR A 497 9.18 -5.39 7.47
N PRO A 498 9.32 -4.37 6.60
CA PRO A 498 10.34 -4.24 5.55
C PRO A 498 11.74 -3.93 6.10
N ASN A 499 12.75 -4.45 5.41
CA ASN A 499 14.16 -4.40 5.76
C ASN A 499 14.94 -3.86 4.57
N PHE A 500 15.52 -2.66 4.70
CA PHE A 500 16.38 -2.06 3.68
C PHE A 500 17.84 -2.05 4.16
N VAL A 501 18.75 -2.41 3.26
CA VAL A 501 20.19 -2.24 3.45
C VAL A 501 20.79 -1.67 2.16
N GLY A 502 21.57 -0.60 2.30
CA GLY A 502 22.50 -0.14 1.27
C GLY A 502 23.94 -0.44 1.68
N VAL A 503 24.94 -0.21 0.82
CA VAL A 503 26.34 -0.06 1.25
C VAL A 503 27.20 0.62 0.18
N GLU A 504 28.01 1.57 0.63
CA GLU A 504 29.15 2.12 -0.11
C GLU A 504 30.25 2.53 0.90
N PRO A 505 31.55 2.31 0.60
CA PRO A 505 32.05 1.42 -0.44
C PRO A 505 31.68 -0.05 -0.10
N PRO A 506 31.57 -0.94 -1.10
CA PRO A 506 31.10 -2.31 -0.89
C PRO A 506 32.09 -3.18 -0.09
N ASN A 507 33.34 -2.73 0.03
CA ASN A 507 34.43 -3.30 0.82
C ASN A 507 35.56 -2.27 0.98
N TRP A 508 36.43 -2.48 1.96
CA TRP A 508 37.67 -1.73 2.14
C TRP A 508 38.64 -2.51 3.05
N THR A 509 39.90 -2.07 3.13
CA THR A 509 40.79 -2.45 4.24
C THR A 509 41.13 -1.28 5.14
N VAL A 510 41.44 -1.59 6.40
CA VAL A 510 42.03 -0.65 7.37
C VAL A 510 43.42 -1.16 7.75
N GLY A 511 44.45 -0.35 7.49
CA GLY A 511 45.83 -0.63 7.89
C GLY A 511 46.02 -0.59 9.41
N SER A 512 47.13 -1.14 9.90
CA SER A 512 47.47 -1.10 11.34
C SER A 512 47.73 0.31 11.88
N ASP A 513 47.94 1.27 10.98
CA ASP A 513 48.07 2.71 11.19
C ASP A 513 46.71 3.46 11.14
N GLY A 514 45.61 2.76 10.80
CA GLY A 514 44.28 3.34 10.59
C GLY A 514 44.02 3.81 9.15
N THR A 515 44.96 3.62 8.21
CA THR A 515 44.78 4.04 6.80
C THR A 515 43.67 3.22 6.14
N VAL A 516 42.64 3.89 5.62
CA VAL A 516 41.54 3.26 4.87
C VAL A 516 41.91 3.14 3.39
N ASN A 517 41.75 1.95 2.82
CA ASN A 517 41.88 1.71 1.38
C ASN A 517 40.61 1.08 0.80
N VAL A 518 39.90 1.84 -0.04
CA VAL A 518 38.66 1.39 -0.70
C VAL A 518 38.89 0.67 -2.03
N THR A 519 40.11 0.73 -2.58
CA THR A 519 40.50 -0.08 -3.76
C THR A 519 41.01 -1.48 -3.37
N ALA A 520 40.78 -1.89 -2.12
CA ALA A 520 41.28 -3.13 -1.55
C ALA A 520 40.51 -4.36 -2.02
N ASN A 521 41.21 -5.32 -2.61
CA ASN A 521 40.69 -6.64 -2.95
C ASN A 521 40.96 -7.68 -1.84
N ALA A 522 40.46 -8.91 -2.03
CA ALA A 522 40.64 -10.05 -1.11
C ALA A 522 42.11 -10.40 -0.74
N THR A 523 43.11 -9.90 -1.49
CA THR A 523 44.54 -10.12 -1.20
C THR A 523 45.23 -8.91 -0.56
N SER A 524 44.51 -7.80 -0.36
CA SER A 524 45.04 -6.56 0.18
C SER A 524 45.33 -6.67 1.68
N ALA A 525 46.41 -6.04 2.13
CA ALA A 525 46.80 -6.02 3.53
C ALA A 525 45.89 -5.11 4.39
N GLY A 526 45.82 -5.42 5.69
CA GLY A 526 44.97 -4.74 6.67
C GLY A 526 43.78 -5.58 7.13
N THR A 527 43.00 -5.03 8.04
CA THR A 527 41.70 -5.58 8.45
C THR A 527 40.72 -5.42 7.30
N GLN A 528 40.15 -6.53 6.84
CA GLN A 528 39.21 -6.59 5.70
C GLN A 528 37.78 -6.34 6.17
N HIS A 529 37.06 -5.48 5.45
CA HIS A 529 35.66 -5.15 5.67
C HIS A 529 34.85 -5.38 4.38
N ALA A 530 33.69 -6.04 4.51
CA ALA A 530 32.80 -6.35 3.39
C ALA A 530 31.36 -6.58 3.91
N PRO A 531 30.61 -5.50 4.23
CA PRO A 531 29.42 -5.57 5.08
C PRO A 531 28.36 -6.56 4.60
N MET A 532 28.09 -6.58 3.29
CA MET A 532 27.03 -7.38 2.65
C MET A 532 27.54 -8.66 1.95
N GLU A 533 28.76 -9.13 2.26
CA GLU A 533 29.39 -10.24 1.52
C GLU A 533 28.56 -11.53 1.53
N LYS A 534 27.83 -11.83 2.62
CA LYS A 534 26.96 -13.02 2.68
C LYS A 534 25.79 -12.93 1.70
N GLN A 535 25.12 -11.78 1.66
CA GLN A 535 24.01 -11.49 0.75
C GLN A 535 24.50 -11.53 -0.70
N ARG A 536 25.57 -10.77 -1.01
CA ARG A 536 26.18 -10.71 -2.34
C ARG A 536 26.64 -12.09 -2.82
N ALA A 537 27.34 -12.87 -1.99
CA ALA A 537 27.79 -14.21 -2.35
C ALA A 537 26.62 -15.17 -2.62
N ALA A 538 25.52 -15.08 -1.85
CA ALA A 538 24.36 -15.92 -2.06
C ALA A 538 23.67 -15.62 -3.41
N VAL A 539 23.46 -14.34 -3.73
CA VAL A 539 22.85 -13.96 -5.02
C VAL A 539 23.78 -14.15 -6.22
N TYR A 540 25.09 -13.97 -6.05
CA TYR A 540 26.08 -14.31 -7.07
C TYR A 540 26.02 -15.78 -7.46
N ASN A 541 26.08 -16.69 -6.48
CA ASN A 541 26.02 -18.12 -6.73
C ASN A 541 24.70 -18.54 -7.39
N LEU A 542 23.58 -17.91 -7.01
CA LEU A 542 22.28 -18.12 -7.64
C LEU A 542 22.26 -17.62 -9.10
N ALA A 543 22.72 -16.39 -9.35
CA ALA A 543 22.76 -15.78 -10.67
C ALA A 543 23.67 -16.54 -11.64
N GLU A 544 24.87 -16.94 -11.22
CA GLU A 544 25.78 -17.76 -12.03
C GLU A 544 25.18 -19.13 -12.34
N ALA A 545 24.55 -19.79 -11.35
CA ALA A 545 23.93 -21.10 -11.55
C ALA A 545 22.70 -21.07 -12.48
N ILE A 546 22.00 -19.94 -12.54
CA ILE A 546 20.90 -19.72 -13.49
C ILE A 546 21.44 -19.37 -14.88
N GLN A 547 22.40 -18.44 -14.97
CA GLN A 547 22.96 -17.97 -16.25
C GLN A 547 23.75 -19.05 -17.00
N ALA A 548 24.35 -20.02 -16.28
CA ALA A 548 25.06 -21.16 -16.86
C ALA A 548 24.15 -22.18 -17.58
N ASP A 549 22.83 -22.13 -17.37
CA ASP A 549 21.84 -22.95 -18.08
C ASP A 549 20.99 -22.04 -18.97
N SER A 550 21.04 -22.25 -20.30
CA SER A 550 20.36 -21.38 -21.26
C SER A 550 18.83 -21.36 -21.12
N THR A 551 18.22 -22.43 -20.61
CA THR A 551 16.77 -22.52 -20.42
C THR A 551 16.36 -21.81 -19.13
N ALA A 552 17.11 -22.04 -18.04
CA ALA A 552 16.94 -21.35 -16.77
C ALA A 552 17.16 -19.84 -16.91
N SER A 553 18.22 -19.45 -17.62
CA SER A 553 18.59 -18.09 -18.00
C SER A 553 17.45 -17.38 -18.75
N ALA A 554 16.92 -18.01 -19.82
CA ALA A 554 15.80 -17.44 -20.58
C ALA A 554 14.51 -17.29 -19.76
N ALA A 555 14.23 -18.20 -18.82
CA ALA A 555 13.05 -18.13 -17.95
C ALA A 555 13.17 -17.09 -16.82
N ALA A 556 14.38 -16.86 -16.30
CA ALA A 556 14.63 -15.92 -15.21
C ALA A 556 14.86 -14.46 -15.67
N LYS A 557 15.32 -14.25 -16.90
CA LYS A 557 15.69 -12.92 -17.40
C LYS A 557 14.50 -11.98 -17.51
N LEU A 558 14.62 -10.79 -16.93
CA LEU A 558 13.70 -9.67 -17.08
C LEU A 558 14.13 -8.74 -18.22
N SER A 559 13.15 -8.04 -18.79
CA SER A 559 13.34 -6.93 -19.72
C SER A 559 13.52 -5.60 -18.96
N GLY A 560 14.32 -4.69 -19.51
CA GLY A 560 14.56 -3.36 -18.97
C GLY A 560 15.81 -3.26 -18.09
N THR A 561 16.09 -2.04 -17.64
CA THR A 561 17.24 -1.69 -16.80
C THR A 561 16.76 -1.40 -15.38
N PHE A 562 17.47 -1.94 -14.38
CA PHE A 562 17.12 -1.80 -12.97
C PHE A 562 18.12 -0.85 -12.31
N THR A 563 17.76 0.42 -12.18
CA THR A 563 18.60 1.44 -11.53
C THR A 563 18.53 1.37 -10.01
N ASP A 564 17.50 0.76 -9.44
CA ASP A 564 17.34 0.56 -7.99
C ASP A 564 16.43 -0.66 -7.69
N VAL A 565 16.19 -0.96 -6.41
CA VAL A 565 15.20 -1.93 -5.96
C VAL A 565 13.78 -1.42 -6.24
N VAL A 566 12.86 -2.32 -6.60
CA VAL A 566 11.52 -1.99 -7.13
C VAL A 566 10.48 -1.87 -6.01
N MET A 567 10.69 -2.56 -4.89
CA MET A 567 9.79 -2.53 -3.73
C MET A 567 10.25 -1.60 -2.60
N GLY A 568 11.04 -0.58 -2.94
CA GLY A 568 11.26 0.61 -2.14
C GLY A 568 12.67 1.18 -2.29
N ALA A 569 12.84 2.18 -3.16
CA ALA A 569 14.03 3.03 -3.13
C ALA A 569 13.88 4.48 -3.64
N SER A 570 12.73 4.92 -4.19
CA SER A 570 12.56 6.36 -4.46
C SER A 570 12.08 7.15 -3.23
N GLY A 571 12.64 8.35 -3.06
CA GLY A 571 12.42 9.20 -1.89
C GLY A 571 10.97 9.65 -1.72
N ASN A 572 10.17 8.84 -1.00
CA ASN A 572 8.76 9.09 -0.69
C ASN A 572 7.78 9.13 -1.91
N SER A 573 8.19 8.80 -3.13
CA SER A 573 7.35 8.88 -4.33
C SER A 573 6.81 7.53 -4.84
N ASP A 574 7.37 6.38 -4.44
CA ASP A 574 6.89 5.06 -4.87
C ASP A 574 5.49 4.72 -4.31
N GLY A 575 4.45 4.86 -5.14
CA GLY A 575 3.07 4.53 -4.79
C GLY A 575 2.90 3.08 -4.30
N ASN A 576 3.58 2.13 -4.95
CA ASN A 576 3.58 0.70 -4.60
C ASN A 576 4.11 0.44 -3.18
N PHE A 577 5.08 1.25 -2.73
CA PHE A 577 5.64 1.13 -1.38
C PHE A 577 4.59 1.47 -0.32
N LYS A 578 3.92 2.62 -0.48
CA LYS A 578 2.93 3.14 0.47
C LYS A 578 1.61 2.36 0.45
N SER A 579 1.26 1.77 -0.70
CA SER A 579 0.03 0.97 -0.87
C SER A 579 0.21 -0.52 -0.53
N LEU A 580 1.39 -0.94 -0.06
CA LEU A 580 1.75 -2.35 0.19
C LEU A 580 1.46 -3.28 -1.00
N SER A 581 1.44 -2.73 -2.21
CA SER A 581 0.98 -3.42 -3.42
C SER A 581 2.17 -4.06 -4.14
N TYR A 582 2.27 -5.38 -3.99
CA TYR A 582 3.32 -6.16 -4.64
C TYR A 582 3.00 -6.41 -6.13
N PRO A 583 3.99 -6.32 -7.04
CA PRO A 583 3.82 -6.66 -8.44
C PRO A 583 3.25 -8.07 -8.62
N THR A 584 2.09 -8.17 -9.25
CA THR A 584 1.38 -9.42 -9.52
C THR A 584 2.02 -10.19 -10.67
N SER A 585 3.11 -10.89 -10.39
CA SER A 585 3.73 -11.75 -11.40
C SER A 585 4.56 -12.89 -10.82
N GLY A 586 4.15 -14.13 -11.09
CA GLY A 586 5.05 -15.30 -11.15
C GLY A 586 6.01 -15.22 -12.34
N ARG A 587 6.72 -14.09 -12.45
CA ARG A 587 7.72 -13.79 -13.48
C ARG A 587 9.08 -14.24 -12.97
N GLY A 588 9.79 -14.98 -13.82
CA GLY A 588 11.08 -15.57 -13.51
C GLY A 588 11.04 -17.09 -13.60
N LEU A 589 12.16 -17.72 -13.30
CA LEU A 589 12.28 -19.17 -13.20
C LEU A 589 11.63 -19.66 -11.91
N GLN A 590 10.61 -20.51 -12.04
CA GLN A 590 9.95 -21.15 -10.90
C GLN A 590 10.88 -22.18 -10.24
N TYR A 591 10.91 -22.23 -8.91
CA TYR A 591 11.74 -23.15 -8.12
C TYR A 591 11.56 -24.63 -8.49
N SER A 592 10.34 -25.03 -8.83
CA SER A 592 10.01 -26.40 -9.27
C SER A 592 10.61 -26.78 -10.61
N ALA A 593 10.99 -25.81 -11.45
CA ALA A 593 11.69 -26.01 -12.72
C ALA A 593 13.23 -25.93 -12.59
N MET A 594 13.75 -25.64 -11.40
CA MET A 594 15.19 -25.52 -11.14
C MET A 594 15.87 -26.87 -10.90
N THR A 595 17.16 -26.94 -11.24
CA THR A 595 18.05 -28.02 -10.78
C THR A 595 18.22 -27.99 -9.26
N ALA A 596 18.54 -29.13 -8.64
CA ALA A 596 18.82 -29.22 -7.21
C ALA A 596 19.90 -28.24 -6.72
N LYS A 597 20.88 -27.89 -7.58
CA LYS A 597 21.93 -26.90 -7.27
C LYS A 597 21.36 -25.48 -7.20
N GLN A 598 20.58 -25.07 -8.20
CA GLN A 598 19.88 -23.79 -8.21
C GLN A 598 18.89 -23.68 -7.03
N GLN A 599 18.11 -24.73 -6.77
CA GLN A 599 17.21 -24.84 -5.62
C GLN A 599 17.93 -24.64 -4.27
N GLY A 600 19.14 -25.20 -4.13
CA GLY A 600 20.00 -24.96 -2.96
C GLY A 600 20.42 -23.50 -2.82
N TYR A 601 20.76 -22.83 -3.93
CA TYR A 601 21.11 -21.40 -3.89
C TYR A 601 19.92 -20.47 -3.62
N VAL A 602 18.68 -20.84 -3.99
CA VAL A 602 17.49 -20.08 -3.56
C VAL A 602 17.30 -20.15 -2.05
N ARG A 603 17.45 -21.34 -1.45
CA ARG A 603 17.40 -21.50 0.01
C ARG A 603 18.50 -20.67 0.70
N ALA A 604 19.74 -20.76 0.20
CA ALA A 604 20.87 -19.98 0.72
C ALA A 604 20.68 -18.45 0.56
N ALA A 605 20.06 -18.00 -0.52
CA ALA A 605 19.70 -16.59 -0.71
C ALA A 605 18.68 -16.14 0.33
N ILE A 606 17.59 -16.88 0.55
CA ILE A 606 16.61 -16.55 1.61
C ILE A 606 17.29 -16.52 3.00
N GLU A 607 18.11 -17.52 3.29
CA GLU A 607 18.86 -17.64 4.55
C GLU A 607 19.81 -16.47 4.82
N ALA A 608 20.45 -15.89 3.80
CA ALA A 608 21.42 -14.81 3.97
C ALA A 608 20.79 -13.51 4.50
N TRP A 609 19.51 -13.25 4.24
CA TRP A 609 18.76 -12.13 4.82
C TRP A 609 18.14 -12.52 6.16
N VAL A 610 17.41 -13.64 6.21
CA VAL A 610 16.62 -14.01 7.38
C VAL A 610 17.50 -14.28 8.62
N ASN A 611 18.69 -14.88 8.44
CA ASN A 611 19.61 -15.16 9.55
C ASN A 611 20.33 -13.92 10.13
N THR A 612 20.05 -12.70 9.64
CA THR A 612 20.44 -11.45 10.33
C THR A 612 19.57 -11.17 11.56
N GLN A 613 18.38 -11.77 11.62
CA GLN A 613 17.41 -11.58 12.69
C GLN A 613 17.65 -12.56 13.83
N ALA A 614 17.16 -12.24 15.03
CA ALA A 614 17.26 -13.16 16.17
C ALA A 614 16.76 -14.58 15.83
N TYR A 615 17.40 -15.58 16.42
CA TYR A 615 17.28 -16.99 16.00
C TYR A 615 15.84 -17.52 15.94
N ASP A 616 14.99 -17.14 16.89
CA ASP A 616 13.58 -17.56 16.95
C ASP A 616 12.73 -16.89 15.86
N VAL A 617 12.99 -15.61 15.57
CA VAL A 617 12.39 -14.87 14.45
C VAL A 617 12.85 -15.48 13.13
N ALA A 618 14.14 -15.73 12.99
CA ALA A 618 14.74 -16.33 11.81
C ALA A 618 14.18 -17.74 11.56
N ALA A 619 14.13 -18.61 12.58
CA ALA A 619 13.57 -19.96 12.46
C ALA A 619 12.08 -19.94 12.07
N THR A 620 11.29 -19.00 12.61
CA THR A 620 9.87 -18.84 12.25
C THR A 620 9.69 -18.42 10.80
N LEU A 621 10.47 -17.44 10.33
CA LEU A 621 10.39 -16.93 8.96
C LEU A 621 10.96 -17.95 7.95
N LEU A 622 12.09 -18.61 8.25
CA LEU A 622 12.62 -19.71 7.44
C LEU A 622 11.64 -20.88 7.35
N GLY A 623 10.98 -21.26 8.45
CA GLY A 623 9.95 -22.30 8.43
C GLY A 623 8.78 -21.99 7.50
N ALA A 624 8.43 -20.70 7.34
CA ALA A 624 7.38 -20.27 6.42
C ALA A 624 7.87 -20.06 4.97
N TYR A 625 9.12 -19.61 4.76
CA TYR A 625 9.65 -19.31 3.43
C TYR A 625 10.25 -20.55 2.74
N LEU A 626 10.75 -21.52 3.52
CA LEU A 626 11.42 -22.73 3.03
C LEU A 626 10.54 -23.98 3.06
N ALA A 627 9.25 -23.82 3.39
CA ALA A 627 8.24 -24.87 3.24
C ALA A 627 8.08 -25.26 1.76
N ASP A 628 7.79 -26.54 1.49
CA ASP A 628 7.81 -27.07 0.12
C ASP A 628 6.72 -26.45 -0.78
N ASP A 629 5.56 -26.10 -0.22
CA ASP A 629 4.49 -25.39 -0.92
C ASP A 629 4.84 -23.91 -1.19
N ALA A 630 5.48 -23.24 -0.23
CA ALA A 630 5.99 -21.88 -0.40
C ALA A 630 7.08 -21.82 -1.47
N LEU A 631 8.04 -22.75 -1.43
CA LEU A 631 9.11 -22.84 -2.42
C LEU A 631 8.60 -23.26 -3.80
N ALA A 632 7.68 -24.22 -3.91
CA ALA A 632 7.07 -24.58 -5.19
C ALA A 632 6.41 -23.38 -5.91
N ASN A 633 5.99 -22.36 -5.15
CA ASN A 633 5.41 -21.11 -5.66
C ASN A 633 6.39 -19.92 -5.58
N THR A 634 7.68 -20.17 -5.43
CA THR A 634 8.75 -19.15 -5.46
C THR A 634 9.41 -19.08 -6.83
N TYR A 635 9.67 -17.86 -7.28
CA TYR A 635 10.26 -17.53 -8.57
C TYR A 635 11.54 -16.73 -8.36
N VAL A 636 12.54 -16.95 -9.22
CA VAL A 636 13.75 -16.13 -9.28
C VAL A 636 13.83 -15.42 -10.61
N ALA A 637 14.04 -14.11 -10.58
CA ALA A 637 14.17 -13.29 -11.76
C ALA A 637 15.42 -12.39 -11.68
N TYR A 638 16.03 -12.03 -12.80
CA TYR A 638 17.20 -11.16 -12.83
C TYR A 638 17.16 -10.12 -13.96
N GLY A 639 17.79 -8.97 -13.73
CA GLY A 639 18.07 -7.93 -14.71
C GLY A 639 19.56 -7.95 -15.11
N ILE A 640 19.84 -7.57 -16.36
CA ILE A 640 21.19 -7.54 -16.93
C ILE A 640 21.87 -6.21 -16.59
N GLY A 641 23.09 -6.26 -16.06
CA GLY A 641 23.95 -5.10 -15.88
C GLY A 641 24.65 -4.65 -17.16
N GLN A 642 25.39 -3.53 -17.10
CA GLN A 642 26.00 -2.90 -18.28
C GLN A 642 26.97 -3.82 -19.04
N GLY A 643 27.66 -4.72 -18.34
CA GLY A 643 28.54 -5.76 -18.92
C GLY A 643 27.82 -6.92 -19.62
N GLY A 644 26.49 -6.85 -19.83
CA GLY A 644 25.73 -7.82 -20.61
C GLY A 644 25.34 -9.11 -19.89
N LYS A 645 25.65 -9.23 -18.59
CA LYS A 645 25.20 -10.30 -17.68
C LYS A 645 24.67 -9.71 -16.37
N ALA A 646 23.98 -10.50 -15.56
CA ALA A 646 23.70 -10.15 -14.17
C ALA A 646 24.95 -10.51 -13.34
N ASP A 647 25.81 -9.51 -13.11
CA ASP A 647 27.06 -9.68 -12.38
C ASP A 647 26.93 -9.24 -10.91
N PHE A 648 27.22 -10.17 -10.01
CA PHE A 648 27.35 -9.90 -8.59
C PHE A 648 28.69 -10.42 -8.06
N SER A 649 29.66 -10.71 -8.93
CA SER A 649 30.98 -11.22 -8.55
C SER A 649 31.64 -10.29 -7.52
N ALA A 650 32.43 -10.88 -6.62
CA ALA A 650 32.97 -10.13 -5.50
C ALA A 650 33.93 -9.05 -6.01
N TYR A 651 33.81 -7.85 -5.42
CA TYR A 651 34.71 -6.71 -5.50
C TYR A 651 34.65 -5.79 -6.76
N PRO A 652 34.68 -4.47 -6.55
CA PRO A 652 34.94 -3.44 -7.58
C PRO A 652 36.45 -3.26 -7.88
N ASN A 653 37.27 -4.24 -7.53
CA ASN A 653 38.73 -4.16 -7.67
C ASN A 653 39.37 -5.54 -7.96
N SER A 654 38.53 -6.53 -8.28
CA SER A 654 38.92 -7.78 -8.96
C SER A 654 38.60 -7.76 -10.47
N LEU A 655 37.60 -6.96 -10.87
CA LEU A 655 37.23 -6.68 -12.27
C LEU A 655 38.03 -5.51 -12.83
N ALA A 656 38.20 -5.48 -14.16
CA ALA A 656 38.85 -4.37 -14.87
C ALA A 656 37.97 -3.10 -14.96
N SER A 657 36.64 -3.25 -14.79
CA SER A 657 35.65 -2.18 -14.82
C SER A 657 34.50 -2.54 -13.87
N PRO A 658 34.39 -1.92 -12.67
CA PRO A 658 33.34 -2.24 -11.70
C PRO A 658 31.94 -1.88 -12.19
N LEU A 659 31.84 -0.80 -12.96
CA LEU A 659 30.59 -0.30 -13.52
C LEU A 659 29.96 -1.26 -14.55
N ASP A 660 30.70 -2.25 -15.04
CA ASP A 660 30.13 -3.35 -15.83
C ASP A 660 29.07 -4.13 -15.03
N ALA A 661 29.19 -4.18 -13.70
CA ALA A 661 28.18 -4.79 -12.83
C ALA A 661 26.96 -3.88 -12.58
N GLN A 662 27.05 -2.57 -12.85
CA GLN A 662 25.95 -1.61 -12.63
C GLN A 662 24.67 -2.05 -13.35
N HIS A 663 23.53 -1.89 -12.70
CA HIS A 663 22.19 -2.36 -13.08
C HIS A 663 21.96 -3.88 -13.02
N SER A 664 22.94 -4.67 -12.56
CA SER A 664 22.70 -6.08 -12.24
C SER A 664 21.68 -6.16 -11.10
N TYR A 665 20.57 -6.84 -11.35
CA TYR A 665 19.44 -6.95 -10.42
C TYR A 665 19.02 -8.40 -10.29
N ILE A 666 18.59 -8.81 -9.10
CA ILE A 666 18.04 -10.15 -8.87
C ILE A 666 16.97 -10.11 -7.79
N ARG A 667 15.94 -10.92 -7.99
CA ARG A 667 14.75 -10.99 -7.15
C ARG A 667 14.42 -12.44 -6.80
N VAL A 668 14.14 -12.70 -5.53
CA VAL A 668 13.45 -13.91 -5.04
C VAL A 668 12.03 -13.52 -4.65
N ASP A 669 11.04 -14.13 -5.30
CA ASP A 669 9.62 -13.74 -5.24
C ASP A 669 8.74 -14.97 -4.93
N GLY A 670 8.34 -15.13 -3.67
CA GLY A 670 7.51 -16.24 -3.19
C GLY A 670 6.16 -15.78 -2.63
N PRO A 671 5.34 -16.70 -2.08
CA PRO A 671 4.02 -16.36 -1.55
C PRO A 671 4.06 -15.39 -0.35
N ARG A 672 5.14 -15.44 0.43
CA ARG A 672 5.45 -14.49 1.51
C ARG A 672 6.70 -13.66 1.22
N VAL A 673 7.83 -14.34 1.00
CA VAL A 673 9.14 -13.70 0.85
C VAL A 673 9.24 -12.88 -0.43
N TRP A 674 9.80 -11.68 -0.30
CA TRP A 674 10.26 -10.86 -1.41
C TRP A 674 11.65 -10.31 -1.07
N ILE A 675 12.67 -10.67 -1.84
CA ILE A 675 14.05 -10.17 -1.67
C ILE A 675 14.52 -9.61 -3.02
N GLU A 676 15.09 -8.42 -3.02
CA GLU A 676 15.74 -7.82 -4.20
C GLU A 676 17.16 -7.41 -3.86
N PHE A 677 18.09 -7.56 -4.79
CA PHE A 677 19.46 -7.04 -4.68
C PHE A 677 19.81 -6.37 -6.02
N VAL A 678 20.34 -5.15 -5.97
CA VAL A 678 20.73 -4.37 -7.14
C VAL A 678 22.11 -3.75 -6.96
N VAL A 679 22.85 -3.63 -8.07
CA VAL A 679 24.14 -2.95 -8.14
C VAL A 679 23.94 -1.57 -8.78
N GLN A 680 24.17 -0.52 -8.01
CA GLN A 680 24.21 0.87 -8.47
C GLN A 680 25.67 1.31 -8.71
N GLN A 681 25.84 2.50 -9.27
CA GLN A 681 27.10 3.25 -9.25
C GLN A 681 27.28 3.92 -7.88
N GLY A 682 28.52 4.03 -7.40
CA GLY A 682 28.85 4.76 -6.17
C GLY A 682 28.46 6.24 -6.25
N VAL A 683 28.01 6.81 -5.14
CA VAL A 683 27.63 8.23 -5.00
C VAL A 683 28.84 9.08 -4.61
N VAL A 684 29.68 8.57 -3.71
CA VAL A 684 30.92 9.22 -3.25
C VAL A 684 32.13 8.67 -4.02
N TYR A 685 32.12 7.38 -4.31
CA TYR A 685 33.12 6.67 -5.11
C TYR A 685 32.55 6.34 -6.50
N GLY A 686 32.34 7.34 -7.35
CA GLY A 686 31.62 7.20 -8.63
C GLY A 686 32.24 6.28 -9.71
N THR A 687 33.46 5.76 -9.50
CA THR A 687 34.07 4.70 -10.33
C THR A 687 33.88 3.29 -9.76
N ASP A 688 33.26 3.21 -8.58
CA ASP A 688 32.93 2.02 -7.81
C ASP A 688 31.40 1.77 -7.90
N ILE A 689 30.92 0.76 -7.18
CA ILE A 689 29.52 0.34 -7.12
C ILE A 689 28.96 0.54 -5.71
N HIS A 690 27.64 0.64 -5.64
CA HIS A 690 26.87 0.73 -4.39
C HIS A 690 25.83 -0.40 -4.42
N TYR A 691 25.67 -1.19 -3.37
CA TYR A 691 24.61 -2.22 -3.34
C TYR A 691 23.37 -1.71 -2.61
N HIS A 692 22.19 -1.89 -3.19
CA HIS A 692 20.92 -1.76 -2.48
C HIS A 692 20.23 -3.12 -2.40
N THR A 693 19.56 -3.38 -1.27
CA THR A 693 18.66 -4.52 -1.10
C THR A 693 17.44 -4.17 -0.27
N ILE A 694 16.31 -4.75 -0.64
CA ILE A 694 15.10 -4.76 0.18
C ILE A 694 14.68 -6.22 0.43
N TRP A 695 14.30 -6.52 1.67
CA TRP A 695 13.61 -7.76 2.05
C TRP A 695 12.27 -7.43 2.69
N ARG A 696 11.20 -8.05 2.19
CA ARG A 696 9.82 -7.83 2.61
C ARG A 696 9.05 -9.15 2.79
N ASP A 697 7.95 -9.09 3.53
CA ASP A 697 6.96 -10.17 3.66
C ASP A 697 5.57 -9.68 3.24
N LYS A 698 5.03 -10.25 2.16
CA LYS A 698 3.70 -9.95 1.59
C LYS A 698 2.54 -10.08 2.56
N THR A 699 2.73 -10.79 3.67
CA THR A 699 1.68 -11.11 4.65
C THR A 699 2.03 -10.66 6.08
N ALA A 700 3.25 -10.14 6.29
CA ALA A 700 3.77 -9.80 7.60
C ALA A 700 4.65 -8.54 7.65
N ASP A 701 4.79 -7.76 6.57
CA ASP A 701 5.34 -6.39 6.64
C ASP A 701 4.67 -5.61 7.78
N TYR A 702 5.48 -4.94 8.61
CA TYR A 702 5.05 -4.27 9.84
C TYR A 702 4.21 -5.17 10.77
N GLY A 703 4.56 -6.45 10.86
CA GLY A 703 3.81 -7.45 11.64
C GLY A 703 2.45 -7.81 11.04
N GLY A 704 2.15 -7.42 9.80
CA GLY A 704 0.85 -7.59 9.16
C GLY A 704 -0.27 -6.79 9.84
N SER A 705 0.07 -5.58 10.31
CA SER A 705 -0.81 -4.72 11.11
C SER A 705 -1.55 -3.63 10.34
N PHE A 706 -1.20 -3.43 9.06
CA PHE A 706 -1.70 -2.35 8.21
C PHE A 706 -2.07 -2.88 6.82
#